data_AF-A0A2V5WJT8-F1
#
_entry.id   AF-A0A2V5WJT8-F1
#
_cell.length_a   1.000
_cell.length_b   1.000
_cell.length_c   1.000
_cell.angle_alpha   90.00
_cell.angle_beta   90.00
_cell.angle_gamma   90.00
#
_symmetry.space_group_name_H-M   'P 1'
#
loop_
_entity.id
_entity.type
_entity.pdbx_description
1 polymer ?
#
loop_
_entity_poly.entity_id
_entity_poly.type
_entity_poly.pdbx_seq_one_letter_code
_entity_poly.pdbx_strand_id
1 'polypeptide(L)'
;MTWEQIAELNRDGFEIGNHTRDHLSVNAGNLDKLTEQIEAINARCAEQGIPRPTSFAYPGNAIHPGALPILQRLGIRFARRGGAPEHPYEWGRGFAYEPGVDHPLLIPSAGDARPDWTLDDFKRAVEQARRGRIAVLQFHGVPDREHPWVHTRPERFEEFMRYLHTNAFKAIALRDLARYVNPEQTPAEALAIVEKRKGARKEVLVEGEIVDAEDGKALPSRVYIRGADGAWHFPKTAFARGSAVRYERRSGFNTNTVEMHTTLSANPFRGELLPGRYTFTVEHGKEFFPETREVVVQRDMAKVEFRLRRWVNMAELGWYSGDTHVHRDPGDLPNVMPAEDVNVAFPLVYWTTDADVPPSRSNRNFKGDFTAAPVNVDATHVFYPRNSEYEIFTTAKRPHTLGALLAVNHQTVFDLPALPISPIAERAHAEGALLDLEKHNWPWSMALVPLVRPDLFELANNHHWETEFSITNWAVPAPAWMNIGSGSDNERQWTLYGFLNYYALLDCGFRLSPAAGTANGVHPVPLGFSRVYVHLPRGFSYAAWVNGLKAGRSFVTTGPMLLATVNGEDAGYLFKSPLGAKDKHRFHVEGDVVSAERVRKIEVIVNGEVVRTTNSVATLTRTGAQRSHFDERVELIGSGWMAVRCWEERENGRFRFAHTAPWFVDADGMPLRPRREEAGFLMKRVEEEIARSRDVLSSEALDEYRRSLSLYRGIAETAK
;
A
#
# COMPACT_ATOMS: atom_id res chain seq x y z
N MET A 1 16.79 11.71 -22.56
CA MET A 1 16.44 12.70 -23.60
C MET A 1 17.34 12.51 -24.80
N THR A 2 16.83 12.72 -26.03
CA THR A 2 17.66 12.77 -27.25
C THR A 2 18.20 14.19 -27.48
N TRP A 3 19.19 14.35 -28.36
CA TRP A 3 19.74 15.67 -28.68
C TRP A 3 18.72 16.57 -29.39
N GLU A 4 17.80 16.00 -30.17
CA GLU A 4 16.72 16.72 -30.81
C GLU A 4 15.77 17.35 -29.77
N GLN A 5 15.42 16.59 -28.72
CA GLN A 5 14.59 17.08 -27.61
C GLN A 5 15.32 18.17 -26.82
N ILE A 6 16.64 18.04 -26.62
CA ILE A 6 17.45 19.07 -25.93
C ILE A 6 17.51 20.36 -26.76
N ALA A 7 17.67 20.25 -28.08
CA ALA A 7 17.66 21.40 -28.99
C ALA A 7 16.30 22.10 -29.03
N GLU A 8 15.20 21.34 -28.91
CA GLU A 8 13.84 21.87 -28.78
C GLU A 8 13.68 22.70 -27.50
N LEU A 9 14.09 22.18 -26.33
CA LEU A 9 14.07 22.96 -25.09
C LEU A 9 14.83 24.29 -25.21
N ASN A 10 15.97 24.29 -25.88
CA ASN A 10 16.72 25.53 -26.12
C ASN A 10 15.94 26.53 -27.00
N ARG A 11 15.24 26.05 -28.03
CA ARG A 11 14.39 26.91 -28.88
C ARG A 11 13.20 27.48 -28.11
N ASP A 12 12.68 26.73 -27.14
CA ASP A 12 11.63 27.17 -26.23
C ASP A 12 12.13 28.17 -25.15
N GLY A 13 13.43 28.47 -25.15
CA GLY A 13 14.05 29.50 -24.31
C GLY A 13 14.70 28.97 -23.02
N PHE A 14 14.66 27.65 -22.79
CA PHE A 14 15.37 27.05 -21.66
C PHE A 14 16.89 27.21 -21.81
N GLU A 15 17.58 27.25 -20.67
CA GLU A 15 19.03 27.14 -20.65
C GLU A 15 19.46 25.68 -20.72
N ILE A 16 20.44 25.39 -21.58
CA ILE A 16 21.14 24.11 -21.58
C ILE A 16 22.47 24.28 -20.82
N GLY A 17 22.53 23.74 -19.61
CA GLY A 17 23.74 23.66 -18.79
C GLY A 17 24.54 22.37 -19.04
N ASN A 18 25.81 22.36 -18.67
CA ASN A 18 26.67 21.17 -18.82
C ASN A 18 26.52 20.23 -17.61
N HIS A 19 26.42 18.92 -17.86
CA HIS A 19 26.27 17.89 -16.82
C HIS A 19 27.18 16.67 -17.06
N THR A 20 28.33 16.87 -17.71
CA THR A 20 29.26 15.83 -18.21
C THR A 20 28.64 14.91 -19.27
N ARG A 21 29.46 14.18 -20.04
CA ARG A 21 28.99 13.33 -21.15
C ARG A 21 28.25 12.09 -20.66
N ASP A 22 28.80 11.43 -19.64
CA ASP A 22 28.37 10.12 -19.16
C ASP A 22 27.94 10.16 -17.68
N HIS A 23 27.55 11.34 -17.19
CA HIS A 23 27.15 11.58 -15.81
C HIS A 23 28.29 11.25 -14.81
N LEU A 24 29.54 11.54 -15.19
CA LEU A 24 30.74 11.37 -14.37
C LEU A 24 30.71 12.25 -13.12
N SER A 25 30.58 11.64 -11.95
CA SER A 25 30.76 12.34 -10.66
C SER A 25 32.16 12.92 -10.53
N VAL A 26 32.28 14.15 -10.04
CA VAL A 26 33.57 14.85 -9.93
C VAL A 26 34.25 14.55 -8.60
N ASN A 27 35.39 13.86 -8.63
CA ASN A 27 36.18 13.52 -7.44
C ASN A 27 37.70 13.56 -7.75
N ALA A 28 38.54 13.39 -6.73
CA ALA A 28 39.99 13.48 -6.87
C ALA A 28 40.57 12.51 -7.92
N GLY A 29 39.98 11.33 -8.09
CA GLY A 29 40.49 10.27 -8.96
C GLY A 29 40.14 10.43 -10.45
N ASN A 30 39.35 11.44 -10.83
CA ASN A 30 38.91 11.63 -12.21
C ASN A 30 38.87 13.09 -12.69
N LEU A 31 39.52 14.00 -11.96
CA LEU A 31 39.62 15.42 -12.34
C LEU A 31 40.25 15.63 -13.72
N ASP A 32 41.22 14.79 -14.07
CA ASP A 32 41.93 14.79 -15.35
C ASP A 32 40.97 14.58 -16.54
N LYS A 33 39.87 13.84 -16.33
CA LYS A 33 38.85 13.56 -17.33
C LYS A 33 37.81 14.68 -17.47
N LEU A 34 37.70 15.59 -16.50
CA LEU A 34 36.63 16.59 -16.46
C LEU A 34 36.61 17.50 -17.70
N THR A 35 37.80 17.84 -18.22
CA THR A 35 37.90 18.69 -19.42
C THR A 35 37.30 17.99 -20.65
N GLU A 36 37.66 16.73 -20.88
CA GLU A 36 37.11 15.92 -21.98
C GLU A 36 35.58 15.80 -21.87
N GLN A 37 35.09 15.52 -20.65
CA GLN A 37 33.67 15.35 -20.37
C GLN A 37 32.83 16.59 -20.68
N ILE A 38 33.34 17.76 -20.31
CA ILE A 38 32.68 19.04 -20.56
C ILE A 38 32.72 19.38 -22.05
N GLU A 39 33.89 19.25 -22.70
CA GLU A 39 34.02 19.58 -24.12
C GLU A 39 33.22 18.65 -25.04
N ALA A 40 33.04 17.39 -24.66
CA ALA A 40 32.16 16.49 -25.40
C ALA A 40 30.71 16.99 -25.46
N ILE A 41 30.18 17.52 -24.35
CA ILE A 41 28.85 18.15 -24.32
C ILE A 41 28.86 19.45 -25.13
N ASN A 42 29.91 20.27 -25.03
CA ASN A 42 30.01 21.52 -25.80
C ASN A 42 30.03 21.27 -27.31
N ALA A 43 30.72 20.23 -27.76
CA ALA A 43 30.75 19.81 -29.16
C ALA A 43 29.35 19.40 -29.64
N ARG A 44 28.61 18.62 -28.85
CA ARG A 44 27.22 18.27 -29.17
C ARG A 44 26.29 19.47 -29.18
N CYS A 45 26.43 20.41 -28.26
CA CYS A 45 25.67 21.66 -28.31
C CYS A 45 25.96 22.43 -29.61
N ALA A 46 27.22 22.53 -30.02
CA ALA A 46 27.60 23.20 -31.26
C ALA A 46 27.01 22.52 -32.51
N GLU A 47 27.04 21.17 -32.57
CA GLU A 47 26.41 20.40 -33.65
C GLU A 47 24.89 20.66 -33.76
N GLN A 48 24.23 20.92 -32.63
CA GLN A 48 22.79 21.15 -32.54
C GLN A 48 22.39 22.65 -32.62
N GLY A 49 23.35 23.56 -32.84
CA GLY A 49 23.12 25.00 -32.86
C GLY A 49 22.74 25.59 -31.49
N ILE A 50 23.07 24.89 -30.40
CA ILE A 50 22.84 25.33 -29.02
C ILE A 50 24.05 26.15 -28.57
N PRO A 51 23.85 27.32 -27.92
CA PRO A 51 24.96 28.10 -27.37
C PRO A 51 25.85 27.28 -26.43
N ARG A 52 27.15 27.55 -26.45
CA ARG A 52 28.10 26.89 -25.54
C ARG A 52 27.62 27.06 -24.09
N PRO A 53 27.43 25.96 -23.33
CA PRO A 53 27.01 26.02 -21.94
C PRO A 53 27.95 26.91 -21.10
N THR A 54 27.38 27.81 -20.31
CA THR A 54 28.13 28.65 -19.34
C THR A 54 27.78 28.35 -17.89
N SER A 55 26.89 27.38 -17.67
CA SER A 55 26.57 26.83 -16.37
C SER A 55 26.90 25.34 -16.30
N PHE A 56 27.12 24.86 -15.08
CA PHE A 56 27.45 23.46 -14.81
C PHE A 56 26.60 22.91 -13.66
N ALA A 57 26.28 21.62 -13.72
CA ALA A 57 25.69 20.89 -12.62
C ALA A 57 26.61 19.70 -12.29
N TYR A 58 27.02 19.57 -11.03
CA TYR A 58 27.85 18.44 -10.62
C TYR A 58 27.05 17.12 -10.64
N PRO A 59 27.45 16.11 -11.43
CA PRO A 59 26.76 14.81 -11.46
C PRO A 59 26.77 14.09 -10.11
N GLY A 60 25.60 13.62 -9.69
CA GLY A 60 25.40 13.00 -8.37
C GLY A 60 25.68 13.94 -7.18
N ASN A 61 25.69 15.26 -7.39
CA ASN A 61 26.01 16.27 -6.37
C ASN A 61 27.43 16.11 -5.77
N ALA A 62 28.33 15.38 -6.44
CA ALA A 62 29.70 15.15 -5.99
C ALA A 62 30.59 16.34 -6.40
N ILE A 63 31.25 16.97 -5.43
CA ILE A 63 32.13 18.12 -5.65
C ILE A 63 33.58 17.82 -5.30
N HIS A 64 34.49 18.53 -5.96
CA HIS A 64 35.90 18.56 -5.57
C HIS A 64 36.52 19.94 -5.86
N PRO A 65 37.26 20.57 -4.92
CA PRO A 65 37.85 21.90 -5.12
C PRO A 65 38.78 22.01 -6.34
N GLY A 66 39.46 20.92 -6.69
CA GLY A 66 40.31 20.86 -7.90
C GLY A 66 39.55 21.09 -9.21
N ALA A 67 38.22 20.99 -9.22
CA ALA A 67 37.40 21.28 -10.40
C ALA A 67 37.26 22.79 -10.67
N LEU A 68 37.38 23.65 -9.66
CA LEU A 68 37.16 25.10 -9.79
C LEU A 68 38.02 25.75 -10.87
N PRO A 69 39.36 25.60 -10.88
CA PRO A 69 40.20 26.19 -11.93
C PRO A 69 39.92 25.59 -13.32
N ILE A 70 39.49 24.33 -13.39
CA ILE A 70 39.13 23.66 -14.66
C ILE A 70 37.86 24.29 -15.22
N LEU A 71 36.81 24.40 -14.40
CA LEU A 71 35.52 25.00 -14.79
C LEU A 71 35.69 26.45 -15.24
N GLN A 72 36.45 27.25 -14.50
CA GLN A 72 36.78 28.64 -14.86
C GLN A 72 37.48 28.72 -16.22
N ARG A 73 38.52 27.91 -16.45
CA ARG A 73 39.25 27.86 -17.72
C ARG A 73 38.35 27.50 -18.90
N LEU A 74 37.32 26.67 -18.67
CA LEU A 74 36.39 26.22 -19.70
C LEU A 74 35.23 27.20 -19.98
N GLY A 75 35.19 28.33 -19.25
CA GLY A 75 34.20 29.39 -19.42
C GLY A 75 32.90 29.17 -18.65
N ILE A 76 32.89 28.26 -17.66
CA ILE A 76 31.75 28.09 -16.76
C ILE A 76 31.74 29.24 -15.75
N ARG A 77 30.60 29.94 -15.65
CA ARG A 77 30.40 31.10 -14.77
C ARG A 77 29.67 30.73 -13.48
N PHE A 78 28.76 29.76 -13.55
CA PHE A 78 27.97 29.31 -12.41
C PHE A 78 27.91 27.78 -12.38
N ALA A 79 28.04 27.18 -11.20
CA ALA A 79 27.89 25.74 -11.07
C ALA A 79 27.12 25.33 -9.81
N ARG A 80 26.05 24.56 -9.97
CA ARG A 80 25.23 24.04 -8.86
C ARG A 80 25.70 22.67 -8.38
N ARG A 81 25.72 22.47 -7.07
CA ARG A 81 26.24 21.24 -6.43
C ARG A 81 25.25 20.45 -5.57
N GLY A 82 23.98 20.85 -5.53
CA GLY A 82 23.02 20.25 -4.60
C GLY A 82 23.20 20.75 -3.17
N GLY A 83 22.61 20.04 -2.19
CA GLY A 83 22.68 20.40 -0.77
C GLY A 83 23.83 19.77 0.03
N ALA A 84 24.51 18.78 -0.55
CA ALA A 84 25.67 18.15 0.06
C ALA A 84 26.94 19.03 -0.11
N PRO A 85 27.87 19.05 0.86
CA PRO A 85 27.93 18.20 2.05
C PRO A 85 27.25 18.77 3.30
N GLU A 86 26.60 19.93 3.24
CA GLU A 86 25.93 20.49 4.41
C GLU A 86 24.74 19.65 4.86
N HIS A 87 23.92 19.15 3.92
CA HIS A 87 22.84 18.22 4.20
C HIS A 87 23.09 16.87 3.54
N PRO A 88 22.62 15.76 4.15
CA PRO A 88 22.61 14.47 3.49
C PRO A 88 21.78 14.52 2.21
N TYR A 89 22.22 13.77 1.21
CA TYR A 89 21.64 13.77 -0.12
C TYR A 89 20.17 13.35 -0.13
N GLU A 90 19.79 12.41 0.75
CA GLU A 90 18.54 11.66 0.67
C GLU A 90 17.30 12.53 0.96
N TRP A 91 17.44 13.59 1.77
CA TRP A 91 16.33 14.51 2.08
C TRP A 91 16.17 15.65 1.08
N GLY A 92 17.14 15.85 0.19
CA GLY A 92 17.10 16.93 -0.79
C GLY A 92 17.15 18.34 -0.18
N ARG A 93 17.54 18.46 1.09
CA ARG A 93 17.64 19.73 1.80
C ARG A 93 18.92 20.44 1.39
N GLY A 94 18.93 21.77 1.50
CA GLY A 94 20.13 22.57 1.32
C GLY A 94 19.88 24.04 1.61
N PHE A 95 20.80 24.88 1.13
CA PHE A 95 20.80 26.31 1.39
C PHE A 95 20.54 27.10 0.10
N ALA A 96 19.86 28.23 0.22
CA ALA A 96 19.87 29.23 -0.84
C ALA A 96 21.28 29.78 -1.04
N TYR A 97 21.59 30.09 -2.29
CA TYR A 97 22.82 30.74 -2.70
C TYR A 97 22.91 32.14 -2.09
N GLU A 98 24.04 32.43 -1.44
CA GLU A 98 24.38 33.73 -0.86
C GLU A 98 25.50 34.39 -1.67
N PRO A 99 25.20 35.33 -2.58
CA PRO A 99 26.22 35.96 -3.41
C PRO A 99 27.33 36.62 -2.59
N GLY A 100 28.58 36.39 -2.97
CA GLY A 100 29.77 36.90 -2.27
C GLY A 100 30.18 36.10 -1.03
N VAL A 101 29.32 35.21 -0.53
CA VAL A 101 29.64 34.27 0.55
C VAL A 101 29.88 32.87 -0.01
N ASP A 102 28.96 32.39 -0.84
CA ASP A 102 29.10 31.14 -1.58
C ASP A 102 29.94 31.37 -2.85
N HIS A 103 30.77 30.39 -3.20
CA HIS A 103 31.52 30.43 -4.45
C HIS A 103 30.56 30.24 -5.65
N PRO A 104 30.61 31.07 -6.72
CA PRO A 104 29.73 30.95 -7.90
C PRO A 104 29.79 29.59 -8.61
N LEU A 105 30.89 28.85 -8.47
CA LEU A 105 31.06 27.48 -8.97
C LEU A 105 30.77 26.37 -7.94
N LEU A 106 30.18 26.70 -6.79
CA LEU A 106 29.73 25.78 -5.74
C LEU A 106 28.38 26.20 -5.17
N ILE A 107 27.46 26.62 -6.04
CA ILE A 107 26.12 27.11 -5.69
C ILE A 107 25.34 25.96 -5.04
N PRO A 108 24.92 26.10 -3.76
CA PRO A 108 24.06 25.10 -3.14
C PRO A 108 22.67 25.13 -3.78
N SER A 109 22.03 23.97 -3.81
CA SER A 109 20.59 23.91 -4.08
C SER A 109 19.85 24.08 -2.76
N ALA A 110 18.89 25.02 -2.73
CA ALA A 110 18.01 25.20 -1.58
C ALA A 110 17.05 24.02 -1.42
N GLY A 111 16.73 23.36 -2.54
CA GLY A 111 15.91 22.18 -2.57
C GLY A 111 16.19 21.29 -3.77
N ASP A 112 16.22 19.99 -3.53
CA ASP A 112 16.35 18.94 -4.53
C ASP A 112 15.18 17.97 -4.34
N ALA A 113 14.19 18.04 -5.23
CA ALA A 113 12.91 17.39 -5.02
C ALA A 113 13.06 15.87 -4.91
N ARG A 114 12.30 15.26 -3.99
CA ARG A 114 12.25 13.82 -3.77
C ARG A 114 10.81 13.31 -3.98
N PRO A 115 10.61 12.01 -4.25
CA PRO A 115 9.27 11.44 -4.42
C PRO A 115 8.35 11.68 -3.21
N ASP A 116 8.92 11.75 -2.01
CA ASP A 116 8.22 11.96 -0.74
C ASP A 116 8.09 13.44 -0.33
N TRP A 117 8.51 14.38 -1.17
CA TRP A 117 8.39 15.81 -0.87
C TRP A 117 6.94 16.29 -0.87
N THR A 118 6.59 16.97 0.23
CA THR A 118 5.34 17.69 0.38
C THR A 118 5.46 19.13 -0.12
N LEU A 119 4.34 19.85 -0.21
CA LEU A 119 4.36 21.29 -0.46
C LEU A 119 5.15 22.05 0.62
N ASP A 120 5.16 21.60 1.87
CA ASP A 120 5.90 22.26 2.93
C ASP A 120 7.42 22.07 2.79
N ASP A 121 7.87 20.93 2.25
CA ASP A 121 9.27 20.74 1.86
C ASP A 121 9.70 21.73 0.77
N PHE A 122 8.82 21.93 -0.22
CA PHE A 122 9.04 22.90 -1.29
C PHE A 122 9.06 24.34 -0.76
N LYS A 123 8.08 24.72 0.07
CA LYS A 123 8.01 26.04 0.74
C LYS A 123 9.29 26.32 1.53
N ARG A 124 9.73 25.37 2.35
CA ARG A 124 10.99 25.47 3.12
C ARG A 124 12.18 25.80 2.22
N ALA A 125 12.25 25.22 1.02
CA ALA A 125 13.34 25.51 0.07
C ALA A 125 13.22 26.93 -0.51
N VAL A 126 12.04 27.30 -1.03
CA VAL A 126 11.87 28.57 -1.77
C VAL A 126 11.81 29.79 -0.87
N GLU A 127 11.32 29.66 0.37
CA GLU A 127 11.25 30.77 1.33
C GLU A 127 12.63 31.28 1.76
N GLN A 128 13.69 30.53 1.49
CA GLN A 128 15.06 31.00 1.69
C GLN A 128 15.44 32.14 0.73
N ALA A 129 14.76 32.30 -0.41
CA ALA A 129 14.97 33.35 -1.42
C ALA A 129 14.50 34.74 -0.95
N ARG A 130 15.10 35.20 0.15
CA ARG A 130 14.84 36.49 0.80
C ARG A 130 16.17 37.14 1.15
N ARG A 131 16.16 38.47 1.29
CA ARG A 131 17.34 39.26 1.72
C ARG A 131 18.56 39.06 0.80
N GLY A 132 18.34 39.06 -0.51
CA GLY A 132 19.40 38.93 -1.52
C GLY A 132 19.87 37.50 -1.79
N ARG A 133 19.33 36.50 -1.10
CA ARG A 133 19.62 35.08 -1.35
C ARG A 133 18.77 34.53 -2.50
N ILE A 134 19.31 33.54 -3.22
CA ILE A 134 18.65 32.91 -4.37
C ILE A 134 18.43 31.43 -4.09
N ALA A 135 17.18 30.98 -4.06
CA ALA A 135 16.87 29.56 -3.92
C ALA A 135 17.03 28.85 -5.27
N VAL A 136 18.00 27.94 -5.36
CA VAL A 136 18.16 27.04 -6.52
C VAL A 136 17.40 25.74 -6.25
N LEU A 137 16.50 25.39 -7.17
CA LEU A 137 15.69 24.18 -7.11
C LEU A 137 16.20 23.14 -8.12
N GLN A 138 16.19 21.88 -7.72
CA GLN A 138 16.59 20.74 -8.56
C GLN A 138 15.42 19.76 -8.73
N PHE A 139 15.18 19.37 -9.97
CA PHE A 139 14.24 18.33 -10.39
C PHE A 139 14.97 17.39 -11.36
N HIS A 140 14.87 16.07 -11.18
CA HIS A 140 15.53 15.11 -12.05
C HIS A 140 14.68 14.77 -13.29
N GLY A 141 13.36 14.65 -13.10
CA GLY A 141 12.39 14.53 -14.18
C GLY A 141 10.96 14.48 -13.66
N VAL A 142 9.99 14.80 -14.52
CA VAL A 142 8.57 14.98 -14.19
C VAL A 142 7.67 14.23 -15.20
N PRO A 143 7.56 12.88 -15.16
CA PRO A 143 8.26 11.96 -14.27
C PRO A 143 9.62 11.48 -14.79
N ASP A 144 10.64 11.38 -13.92
CA ASP A 144 11.76 10.45 -14.15
C ASP A 144 11.33 9.02 -13.78
N ARG A 145 11.53 8.05 -14.68
CA ARG A 145 11.24 6.63 -14.43
C ARG A 145 12.49 5.79 -14.24
N GLU A 146 13.65 6.27 -14.69
CA GLU A 146 14.93 5.57 -14.58
C GLU A 146 15.52 5.71 -13.18
N HIS A 147 15.25 6.84 -12.51
CA HIS A 147 15.72 7.16 -11.16
C HIS A 147 14.55 7.36 -10.19
N PRO A 148 13.83 6.30 -9.81
CA PRO A 148 12.60 6.41 -9.01
C PRO A 148 12.82 7.05 -7.63
N TRP A 149 14.04 7.08 -7.09
CA TRP A 149 14.36 7.66 -5.77
C TRP A 149 14.46 9.20 -5.76
N VAL A 150 14.51 9.86 -6.93
CA VAL A 150 14.62 11.32 -7.07
C VAL A 150 13.58 11.94 -8.02
N HIS A 151 12.63 11.12 -8.46
CA HIS A 151 11.52 11.50 -9.31
C HIS A 151 10.56 12.51 -8.63
N THR A 152 9.91 13.37 -9.40
CA THR A 152 8.79 14.23 -8.94
C THR A 152 7.55 13.99 -9.79
N ARG A 153 6.42 13.68 -9.16
CA ARG A 153 5.17 13.41 -9.88
C ARG A 153 4.66 14.67 -10.59
N PRO A 154 4.08 14.56 -11.81
CA PRO A 154 3.55 15.72 -12.53
C PRO A 154 2.61 16.60 -11.71
N GLU A 155 1.68 15.99 -10.99
CA GLU A 155 0.68 16.70 -10.18
C GLU A 155 1.35 17.48 -9.04
N ARG A 156 2.41 16.90 -8.44
CA ARG A 156 3.20 17.54 -7.40
C ARG A 156 4.03 18.69 -7.96
N PHE A 157 4.62 18.52 -9.14
CA PHE A 157 5.35 19.58 -9.83
C PHE A 157 4.43 20.76 -10.18
N GLU A 158 3.23 20.50 -10.71
CA GLU A 158 2.24 21.54 -10.98
C GLU A 158 1.85 22.33 -9.73
N GLU A 159 1.67 21.65 -8.60
CA GLU A 159 1.39 22.30 -7.31
C GLU A 159 2.55 23.22 -6.90
N PHE A 160 3.79 22.76 -7.02
CA PHE A 160 4.99 23.56 -6.73
C PHE A 160 5.06 24.80 -7.63
N MET A 161 4.84 24.64 -8.94
CA MET A 161 4.85 25.77 -9.88
C MET A 161 3.72 26.76 -9.60
N ARG A 162 2.52 26.27 -9.25
CA ARG A 162 1.39 27.11 -8.84
C ARG A 162 1.75 27.92 -7.59
N TYR A 163 2.41 27.32 -6.60
CA TYR A 163 2.86 28.04 -5.41
C TYR A 163 3.83 29.17 -5.75
N LEU A 164 4.82 28.93 -6.62
CA LEU A 164 5.75 29.98 -7.07
C LEU A 164 5.01 31.14 -7.74
N HIS A 165 4.07 30.83 -8.64
CA HIS A 165 3.28 31.82 -9.36
C HIS A 165 2.40 32.66 -8.42
N THR A 166 1.60 32.00 -7.58
CA THR A 166 0.68 32.67 -6.65
C THR A 166 1.41 33.55 -5.64
N ASN A 167 2.62 33.18 -5.23
CA ASN A 167 3.44 33.96 -4.29
C ASN A 167 4.43 34.91 -4.99
N ALA A 168 4.24 35.17 -6.29
CA ALA A 168 4.99 36.15 -7.08
C ALA A 168 6.52 35.97 -7.03
N PHE A 169 7.01 34.72 -7.00
CA PHE A 169 8.43 34.43 -7.14
C PHE A 169 8.92 34.79 -8.55
N LYS A 170 10.11 35.39 -8.65
CA LYS A 170 10.78 35.61 -9.93
C LYS A 170 11.68 34.42 -10.27
N ALA A 171 11.23 33.58 -11.19
CA ALA A 171 12.05 32.50 -11.74
C ALA A 171 12.99 33.04 -12.84
N ILE A 172 14.24 32.63 -12.80
CA ILE A 172 15.27 32.97 -13.79
C ILE A 172 16.09 31.73 -14.16
N ALA A 173 16.66 31.71 -15.35
CA ALA A 173 17.67 30.72 -15.71
C ALA A 173 18.98 30.98 -14.94
N LEU A 174 19.79 29.94 -14.73
CA LEU A 174 21.05 30.05 -13.99
C LEU A 174 22.05 30.98 -14.71
N ARG A 175 22.10 30.96 -16.05
CA ARG A 175 22.88 31.92 -16.86
C ARG A 175 22.52 33.37 -16.58
N ASP A 176 21.24 33.64 -16.28
CA ASP A 176 20.72 35.00 -16.12
C ASP A 176 21.02 35.56 -14.72
N LEU A 177 21.57 34.74 -13.82
CA LEU A 177 22.05 35.17 -12.52
C LEU A 177 23.12 36.27 -12.63
N ALA A 178 23.90 36.29 -13.73
CA ALA A 178 24.88 37.34 -14.03
C ALA A 178 24.27 38.74 -14.17
N ARG A 179 22.94 38.87 -14.33
CA ARG A 179 22.24 40.17 -14.32
C ARG A 179 22.07 40.73 -12.91
N TYR A 180 22.24 39.90 -11.88
CA TYR A 180 21.96 40.22 -10.48
C TYR A 180 23.20 40.11 -9.58
N VAL A 181 24.19 39.30 -9.96
CA VAL A 181 25.39 39.04 -9.17
C VAL A 181 26.64 39.05 -10.07
N ASN A 182 27.79 39.38 -9.49
CA ASN A 182 29.07 39.28 -10.18
C ASN A 182 29.64 37.86 -10.07
N PRO A 183 29.74 37.08 -11.18
CA PRO A 183 30.32 35.73 -11.16
C PRO A 183 31.82 35.70 -10.84
N GLU A 184 32.53 36.83 -10.94
CA GLU A 184 33.95 36.94 -10.60
C GLU A 184 34.17 37.24 -9.10
N GLN A 185 33.10 37.52 -8.36
CA GLN A 185 33.20 37.73 -6.91
C GLN A 185 33.23 36.38 -6.18
N THR A 186 34.42 35.91 -5.86
CA THR A 186 34.66 34.64 -5.16
C THR A 186 35.14 34.88 -3.71
N PRO A 187 34.73 34.05 -2.73
CA PRO A 187 35.33 34.08 -1.39
C PRO A 187 36.80 33.63 -1.44
N ALA A 188 37.61 34.07 -0.46
CA ALA A 188 39.02 33.67 -0.37
C ALA A 188 39.20 32.16 -0.16
N GLU A 189 38.30 31.54 0.60
CA GLU A 189 38.26 30.09 0.84
C GLU A 189 36.92 29.52 0.36
N ALA A 190 36.94 28.82 -0.77
CA ALA A 190 35.73 28.37 -1.46
C ALA A 190 34.80 27.46 -0.62
N LEU A 191 35.35 26.73 0.36
CA LEU A 191 34.61 25.80 1.22
C LEU A 191 34.37 26.30 2.66
N ALA A 192 34.86 27.48 3.06
CA ALA A 192 34.77 27.93 4.44
C ALA A 192 33.31 28.03 4.94
N ILE A 193 32.41 28.53 4.07
CA ILE A 193 30.97 28.61 4.40
C ILE A 193 30.34 27.21 4.55
N VAL A 194 30.79 26.23 3.75
CA VAL A 194 30.30 24.85 3.80
C VAL A 194 30.64 24.21 5.15
N GLU A 195 31.89 24.33 5.59
CA GLU A 195 32.32 23.80 6.90
C GLU A 195 31.64 24.52 8.07
N LYS A 196 31.46 25.85 7.97
CA LYS A 196 30.69 26.61 8.96
C LYS A 196 29.25 26.12 9.08
N ARG A 197 28.56 25.92 7.95
CA ARG A 197 27.17 25.42 7.92
C ARG A 197 27.08 23.99 8.46
N LYS A 198 28.03 23.11 8.13
CA LYS A 198 28.12 21.74 8.71
C LYS A 198 28.27 21.76 10.23
N GLY A 199 29.19 22.57 10.76
CA GLY A 199 29.42 22.66 12.21
C GLY A 199 28.23 23.24 12.99
N ALA A 200 27.39 24.05 12.33
CA ALA A 200 26.21 24.66 12.93
C ALA A 200 24.96 23.75 12.97
N ARG A 201 25.01 22.55 12.38
CA ARG A 201 23.87 21.63 12.38
C ARG A 201 23.52 21.18 13.79
N LYS A 202 22.22 21.26 14.09
CA LYS A 202 21.68 20.85 15.37
C LYS A 202 21.30 19.37 15.35
N GLU A 203 20.87 18.90 14.19
CA GLU A 203 20.44 17.55 13.92
C GLU A 203 21.62 16.57 13.94
N VAL A 204 21.34 15.40 14.50
CA VAL A 204 22.19 14.21 14.53
C VAL A 204 21.71 13.26 13.43
N LEU A 205 22.66 12.69 12.70
CA LEU A 205 22.38 11.61 11.76
C LEU A 205 22.40 10.28 12.52
N VAL A 206 21.22 9.78 12.83
CA VAL A 206 21.03 8.48 13.49
C VAL A 206 21.08 7.40 12.43
N GLU A 207 22.13 6.60 12.41
CA GLU A 207 22.23 5.43 11.53
C GLU A 207 21.76 4.18 12.26
N GLY A 208 21.12 3.27 11.54
CA GLY A 208 20.72 2.00 12.10
C GLY A 208 20.55 0.90 11.07
N GLU A 209 20.38 -0.32 11.57
CA GLU A 209 20.15 -1.51 10.76
C GLU A 209 19.14 -2.42 11.45
N ILE A 210 18.48 -3.24 10.65
CA ILE A 210 17.40 -4.12 11.08
C ILE A 210 17.72 -5.51 10.53
N VAL A 211 17.82 -6.48 11.42
CA VAL A 211 18.26 -7.84 11.08
C VAL A 211 17.35 -8.89 11.71
N ASP A 212 17.33 -10.08 11.11
CA ASP A 212 16.76 -11.26 11.74
C ASP A 212 17.63 -11.67 12.94
N ALA A 213 17.00 -11.88 14.10
CA ALA A 213 17.70 -12.26 15.31
C ALA A 213 18.38 -13.64 15.21
N GLU A 214 17.84 -14.56 14.39
CA GLU A 214 18.32 -15.94 14.26
C GLU A 214 19.60 -16.03 13.42
N ASP A 215 19.61 -15.42 12.22
CA ASP A 215 20.72 -15.57 11.27
C ASP A 215 21.47 -14.28 10.95
N GLY A 216 21.01 -13.13 11.46
CA GLY A 216 21.64 -11.82 11.27
C GLY A 216 21.47 -11.24 9.87
N LYS A 217 20.64 -11.82 9.00
CA LYS A 217 20.36 -11.24 7.67
C LYS A 217 19.59 -9.93 7.82
N ALA A 218 19.93 -8.96 6.97
CA ALA A 218 19.19 -7.70 6.91
C ALA A 218 17.73 -7.95 6.49
N LEU A 219 16.80 -7.27 7.16
CA LEU A 219 15.37 -7.38 6.90
C LEU A 219 14.84 -6.08 6.28
N PRO A 220 14.00 -6.16 5.22
CA PRO A 220 13.13 -5.05 4.87
C PRO A 220 12.11 -4.88 5.99
N SER A 221 11.78 -3.66 6.38
CA SER A 221 10.97 -3.44 7.59
C SER A 221 10.23 -2.11 7.58
N ARG A 222 9.12 -2.08 8.29
CA ARG A 222 8.40 -0.86 8.66
C ARG A 222 8.99 -0.27 9.92
N VAL A 223 9.21 1.05 9.93
CA VAL A 223 9.77 1.79 11.06
C VAL A 223 8.90 2.99 11.40
N TYR A 224 8.58 3.08 12.69
CA TYR A 224 7.99 4.23 13.35
C TYR A 224 9.06 4.94 14.17
N ILE A 225 9.14 6.26 14.04
CA ILE A 225 9.96 7.09 14.93
C ILE A 225 9.08 8.20 15.47
N ARG A 226 8.90 8.22 16.79
CA ARG A 226 8.07 9.23 17.48
C ARG A 226 8.90 9.98 18.51
N GLY A 227 8.95 11.31 18.38
CA GLY A 227 9.59 12.18 19.37
C GLY A 227 8.80 12.24 20.68
N ALA A 228 9.48 12.63 21.77
CA ALA A 228 8.83 12.84 23.07
C ALA A 228 7.74 13.94 23.05
N ASP A 229 7.77 14.83 22.05
CA ASP A 229 6.74 15.83 21.75
C ASP A 229 5.54 15.26 20.96
N GLY A 230 5.59 13.97 20.62
CA GLY A 230 4.59 13.27 19.82
C GLY A 230 4.77 13.41 18.30
N ALA A 231 5.78 14.14 17.82
CA ALA A 231 6.03 14.33 16.40
C ALA A 231 6.50 13.04 15.71
N TRP A 232 6.08 12.85 14.46
CA TRP A 232 6.48 11.71 13.63
C TRP A 232 7.71 12.05 12.79
N HIS A 233 8.66 11.13 12.72
CA HIS A 233 9.87 11.24 11.92
C HIS A 233 10.00 10.06 10.97
N PHE A 234 10.51 10.34 9.77
CA PHE A 234 10.53 9.38 8.66
C PHE A 234 11.98 9.14 8.25
N PRO A 235 12.56 7.96 8.57
CA PRO A 235 13.92 7.64 8.17
C PRO A 235 14.01 7.46 6.64
N LYS A 236 15.23 7.46 6.11
CA LYS A 236 15.54 7.09 4.72
C LYS A 236 16.57 5.97 4.72
N THR A 237 16.78 5.32 3.57
CA THR A 237 17.94 4.42 3.41
C THR A 237 19.25 5.22 3.50
N ALA A 238 20.26 4.69 4.18
CA ALA A 238 21.62 5.21 4.17
C ALA A 238 22.43 4.73 2.95
N PHE A 239 21.85 3.83 2.16
CA PHE A 239 22.48 3.20 1.00
C PHE A 239 21.80 3.65 -0.30
N ALA A 240 22.59 4.07 -1.29
CA ALA A 240 22.07 4.66 -2.53
C ALA A 240 21.18 3.73 -3.36
N ARG A 241 21.35 2.40 -3.24
CA ARG A 241 20.49 1.40 -3.91
C ARG A 241 19.32 0.93 -3.06
N GLY A 242 19.24 1.35 -1.79
CA GLY A 242 18.08 1.04 -0.96
C GLY A 242 16.88 1.91 -1.34
N SER A 243 15.72 1.57 -0.79
CA SER A 243 14.49 2.33 -0.98
C SER A 243 13.81 2.58 0.37
N ALA A 244 13.08 3.68 0.44
CA ALA A 244 12.32 4.09 1.60
C ALA A 244 11.00 4.71 1.13
N VAL A 245 9.87 4.17 1.59
CA VAL A 245 8.54 4.67 1.22
C VAL A 245 7.83 5.20 2.45
N ARG A 246 7.61 6.52 2.47
CA ARG A 246 6.86 7.23 3.50
C ARG A 246 5.37 6.90 3.38
N TYR A 247 4.73 6.63 4.51
CA TYR A 247 3.30 6.44 4.61
C TYR A 247 2.71 7.32 5.69
N GLU A 248 1.73 8.13 5.30
CA GLU A 248 1.04 9.07 6.18
C GLU A 248 -0.42 9.05 5.84
N ARG A 249 -1.23 8.44 6.70
CA ARG A 249 -2.68 8.41 6.54
C ARG A 249 -3.35 8.82 7.83
N ARG A 250 -4.41 9.60 7.65
CA ARG A 250 -5.28 10.07 8.71
C ARG A 250 -6.70 9.78 8.25
N SER A 251 -7.49 9.15 9.12
CA SER A 251 -8.88 8.89 8.81
C SER A 251 -9.66 10.21 8.66
N GLY A 252 -10.59 10.25 7.70
CA GLY A 252 -11.53 11.37 7.54
C GLY A 252 -12.65 11.39 8.58
N PHE A 253 -12.88 10.28 9.29
CA PHE A 253 -13.96 10.12 10.29
C PHE A 253 -13.51 10.53 11.69
N ASN A 254 -12.41 9.95 12.16
CA ASN A 254 -11.68 10.34 13.37
C ASN A 254 -10.27 10.81 12.99
N THR A 255 -9.96 12.08 13.22
CA THR A 255 -8.66 12.65 12.87
C THR A 255 -7.55 12.22 13.82
N ASN A 256 -7.84 11.64 14.99
CA ASN A 256 -6.83 11.07 15.88
C ASN A 256 -6.29 9.72 15.38
N THR A 257 -7.07 9.03 14.53
CA THR A 257 -6.70 7.76 13.91
C THR A 257 -5.71 8.02 12.77
N VAL A 258 -4.42 7.77 13.05
CA VAL A 258 -3.31 8.01 12.13
C VAL A 258 -2.40 6.81 12.00
N GLU A 259 -1.82 6.64 10.81
CA GLU A 259 -0.81 5.64 10.48
C GLU A 259 0.35 6.35 9.79
N MET A 260 1.51 6.38 10.46
CA MET A 260 2.64 7.27 10.13
C MET A 260 3.96 6.50 10.26
N HIS A 261 4.48 5.96 9.16
CA HIS A 261 5.70 5.15 9.16
C HIS A 261 6.52 5.32 7.88
N THR A 262 7.69 4.69 7.86
CA THR A 262 8.45 4.42 6.63
C THR A 262 8.68 2.93 6.47
N THR A 263 8.40 2.38 5.29
CA THR A 263 8.89 1.05 4.90
C THR A 263 10.26 1.20 4.25
N LEU A 264 11.19 0.33 4.63
CA LEU A 264 12.59 0.36 4.24
C LEU A 264 12.95 -0.96 3.56
N SER A 265 13.77 -0.89 2.51
CA SER A 265 14.43 -2.09 1.98
C SER A 265 15.42 -2.65 3.02
N ALA A 266 15.92 -3.86 2.78
CA ALA A 266 16.89 -4.56 3.64
C ALA A 266 18.29 -3.92 3.61
N ASN A 267 18.38 -2.65 3.97
CA ASN A 267 19.60 -1.85 3.99
C ASN A 267 19.64 -0.99 5.26
N PRO A 268 20.83 -0.55 5.69
CA PRO A 268 20.93 0.41 6.78
C PRO A 268 20.11 1.67 6.49
N PHE A 269 19.47 2.20 7.52
CA PHE A 269 18.68 3.41 7.46
C PHE A 269 19.40 4.57 8.16
N ARG A 270 18.94 5.78 7.86
CA ARG A 270 19.39 7.01 8.51
C ARG A 270 18.17 7.88 8.85
N GLY A 271 18.18 8.49 10.03
CA GLY A 271 17.26 9.55 10.44
C GLY A 271 18.02 10.85 10.71
N GLU A 272 17.44 11.99 10.33
CA GLU A 272 17.94 13.32 10.73
C GLU A 272 17.07 13.82 11.89
N LEU A 273 17.57 13.67 13.13
CA LEU A 273 16.82 13.93 14.37
C LEU A 273 17.54 14.95 15.24
N LEU A 274 16.79 15.75 16.01
CA LEU A 274 17.41 16.62 17.02
C LEU A 274 17.88 15.78 18.23
N PRO A 275 18.84 16.24 19.03
CA PRO A 275 19.15 15.61 20.30
C PRO A 275 17.90 15.53 21.19
N GLY A 276 17.62 14.36 21.76
CA GLY A 276 16.38 14.12 22.51
C GLY A 276 16.02 12.65 22.64
N ARG A 277 14.87 12.38 23.27
CA ARG A 277 14.31 11.02 23.41
C ARG A 277 13.30 10.75 22.30
N TYR A 278 13.40 9.55 21.74
CA TYR A 278 12.53 9.07 20.67
C TYR A 278 12.13 7.62 20.92
N THR A 279 10.90 7.26 20.61
CA THR A 279 10.45 5.87 20.57
C THR A 279 10.54 5.36 19.15
N PHE A 280 11.30 4.29 18.96
CA PHE A 280 11.39 3.56 17.70
C PHE A 280 10.56 2.28 17.83
N THR A 281 9.69 2.01 16.85
CA THR A 281 9.01 0.71 16.71
C THR A 281 9.35 0.16 15.33
N VAL A 282 9.83 -1.09 15.28
CA VAL A 282 10.28 -1.75 14.06
C VAL A 282 9.51 -3.06 13.89
N GLU A 283 9.00 -3.28 12.68
CA GLU A 283 8.19 -4.45 12.34
C GLU A 283 8.58 -5.00 10.96
N HIS A 284 8.52 -6.32 10.81
CA HIS A 284 8.68 -7.01 9.54
C HIS A 284 7.51 -7.97 9.36
N GLY A 285 6.49 -7.50 8.64
CA GLY A 285 5.22 -8.19 8.47
C GLY A 285 4.58 -8.65 9.77
N LYS A 286 3.79 -9.72 9.69
CA LYS A 286 3.01 -10.23 10.82
C LYS A 286 3.63 -11.44 11.51
N GLU A 287 4.69 -12.01 10.94
CA GLU A 287 5.32 -13.26 11.40
C GLU A 287 6.49 -13.03 12.39
N PHE A 288 6.82 -11.77 12.66
CA PHE A 288 7.85 -11.34 13.61
C PHE A 288 7.23 -10.64 14.80
N PHE A 289 7.92 -10.70 15.95
CA PHE A 289 7.56 -9.86 17.08
C PHE A 289 8.03 -8.43 16.78
N PRO A 290 7.18 -7.41 16.97
CA PRO A 290 7.61 -6.03 16.85
C PRO A 290 8.64 -5.70 17.96
N GLU A 291 9.68 -4.94 17.62
CA GLU A 291 10.61 -4.40 18.60
C GLU A 291 10.30 -2.92 18.83
N THR A 292 10.03 -2.52 20.07
CA THR A 292 9.87 -1.11 20.46
C THR A 292 10.93 -0.73 21.48
N ARG A 293 11.67 0.36 21.21
CA ARG A 293 12.78 0.82 22.06
C ARG A 293 12.85 2.34 22.12
N GLU A 294 13.09 2.88 23.32
CA GLU A 294 13.46 4.28 23.48
C GLU A 294 14.93 4.49 23.11
N VAL A 295 15.21 5.47 22.26
CA VAL A 295 16.54 5.86 21.80
C VAL A 295 16.80 7.29 22.22
N VAL A 296 17.91 7.50 22.93
CA VAL A 296 18.41 8.84 23.28
C VAL A 296 19.36 9.30 22.19
N VAL A 297 18.91 10.25 21.37
CA VAL A 297 19.69 10.85 20.30
C VAL A 297 20.64 11.89 20.87
N GLN A 298 21.94 11.72 20.59
CA GLN A 298 23.00 12.64 20.99
C GLN A 298 24.12 12.61 19.94
N ARG A 299 24.98 13.63 19.95
CA ARG A 299 26.14 13.68 19.06
C ARG A 299 27.03 12.45 19.27
N ASP A 300 27.64 11.99 18.19
CA ASP A 300 28.58 10.85 18.18
C ASP A 300 28.00 9.54 18.74
N MET A 301 26.67 9.39 18.73
CA MET A 301 26.02 8.14 19.12
C MET A 301 26.41 6.98 18.19
N ALA A 302 26.47 5.77 18.74
CA ALA A 302 26.66 4.57 17.96
C ALA A 302 25.46 4.28 17.05
N LYS A 303 25.70 3.44 16.04
CA LYS A 303 24.63 2.90 15.19
C LYS A 303 23.62 2.13 16.03
N VAL A 304 22.35 2.23 15.66
CA VAL A 304 21.24 1.57 16.35
C VAL A 304 20.89 0.27 15.61
N GLU A 305 21.06 -0.87 16.25
CA GLU A 305 20.71 -2.19 15.68
C GLU A 305 19.39 -2.70 16.30
N PHE A 306 18.45 -3.11 15.46
CA PHE A 306 17.21 -3.81 15.85
C PHE A 306 17.27 -5.27 15.37
N ARG A 307 16.90 -6.21 16.25
CA ARG A 307 17.00 -7.65 15.99
C ARG A 307 15.64 -8.29 16.14
N LEU A 308 14.91 -8.41 15.03
CA LEU A 308 13.55 -8.94 15.03
C LEU A 308 13.55 -10.45 15.17
N ARG A 309 12.71 -10.98 16.06
CA ARG A 309 12.54 -12.41 16.25
C ARG A 309 11.32 -12.91 15.49
N ARG A 310 11.53 -13.82 14.54
CA ARG A 310 10.45 -14.57 13.89
C ARG A 310 9.76 -15.48 14.90
N TRP A 311 8.43 -15.49 14.91
CA TRP A 311 7.64 -16.34 15.81
C TRP A 311 6.89 -17.46 15.09
N VAL A 312 6.64 -17.32 13.79
CA VAL A 312 6.15 -18.36 12.88
C VAL A 312 6.80 -18.18 11.51
N ASN A 313 6.95 -19.27 10.75
CA ASN A 313 7.33 -19.21 9.33
C ASN A 313 6.23 -19.89 8.51
N MET A 314 5.29 -19.12 7.99
CA MET A 314 4.15 -19.69 7.27
C MET A 314 4.57 -20.30 5.93
N ALA A 315 5.58 -19.72 5.27
CA ALA A 315 6.11 -20.25 4.01
C ALA A 315 6.72 -21.65 4.16
N GLU A 316 7.38 -21.95 5.28
CA GLU A 316 7.87 -23.31 5.61
C GLU A 316 6.72 -24.32 5.80
N LEU A 317 5.54 -23.83 6.21
CA LEU A 317 4.31 -24.62 6.31
C LEU A 317 3.51 -24.64 5.00
N GLY A 318 4.04 -24.06 3.92
CA GLY A 318 3.38 -23.97 2.61
C GLY A 318 2.31 -22.89 2.51
N TRP A 319 2.19 -21.97 3.47
CA TRP A 319 1.17 -20.92 3.48
C TRP A 319 1.76 -19.58 3.04
N TYR A 320 1.08 -18.90 2.11
CA TYR A 320 1.55 -17.64 1.54
C TYR A 320 0.46 -16.57 1.62
N SER A 321 0.82 -15.39 2.11
CA SER A 321 -0.09 -14.29 2.40
C SER A 321 -0.53 -13.51 1.17
N GLY A 322 -1.62 -12.76 1.28
CA GLY A 322 -1.96 -11.72 0.32
C GLY A 322 -2.97 -10.71 0.82
N ASP A 323 -3.03 -9.60 0.08
CA ASP A 323 -3.93 -8.45 0.29
C ASP A 323 -4.65 -8.16 -1.04
N THR A 324 -5.97 -8.39 -1.08
CA THR A 324 -6.78 -8.32 -2.30
C THR A 324 -7.29 -6.93 -2.65
N HIS A 325 -7.05 -5.94 -1.77
CA HIS A 325 -7.61 -4.60 -1.90
C HIS A 325 -6.55 -3.56 -1.52
N VAL A 326 -5.84 -3.02 -2.51
CA VAL A 326 -4.72 -2.10 -2.27
C VAL A 326 -4.86 -0.82 -3.11
N HIS A 327 -4.83 0.35 -2.47
CA HIS A 327 -4.80 1.67 -3.14
C HIS A 327 -3.41 2.30 -3.11
N ARG A 328 -2.37 1.47 -3.23
CA ARG A 328 -0.98 1.90 -3.24
C ARG A 328 -0.53 2.09 -4.68
N ASP A 329 0.32 3.09 -4.90
CA ASP A 329 1.00 3.23 -6.19
C ASP A 329 1.78 1.93 -6.47
N PRO A 330 1.56 1.25 -7.61
CA PRO A 330 2.27 0.01 -7.91
C PRO A 330 3.81 0.16 -7.86
N GLY A 331 4.35 1.36 -8.07
CA GLY A 331 5.78 1.65 -7.94
C GLY A 331 6.32 1.58 -6.50
N ASP A 332 5.45 1.70 -5.49
CA ASP A 332 5.85 1.57 -4.08
C ASP A 332 5.90 0.10 -3.62
N LEU A 333 5.14 -0.79 -4.28
CA LEU A 333 4.98 -2.20 -3.86
C LEU A 333 6.28 -3.01 -3.80
N PRO A 334 7.29 -2.81 -4.68
CA PRO A 334 8.58 -3.48 -4.54
C PRO A 334 9.33 -3.19 -3.22
N ASN A 335 8.98 -2.11 -2.53
CA ASN A 335 9.51 -1.80 -1.20
C ASN A 335 8.55 -2.24 -0.08
N VAL A 336 7.26 -1.93 -0.24
CA VAL A 336 6.26 -2.14 0.81
C VAL A 336 5.97 -3.63 1.02
N MET A 337 5.86 -4.43 -0.04
CA MET A 337 5.51 -5.85 0.08
C MET A 337 6.55 -6.66 0.86
N PRO A 338 7.87 -6.56 0.58
CA PRO A 338 8.87 -7.26 1.38
C PRO A 338 8.92 -6.75 2.82
N ALA A 339 8.76 -5.44 3.06
CA ALA A 339 8.76 -4.89 4.41
C ALA A 339 7.61 -5.44 5.29
N GLU A 340 6.45 -5.69 4.69
CA GLU A 340 5.25 -6.22 5.34
C GLU A 340 5.08 -7.76 5.21
N ASP A 341 6.03 -8.41 4.54
CA ASP A 341 6.03 -9.85 4.21
C ASP A 341 4.67 -10.31 3.64
N VAL A 342 4.18 -9.58 2.63
CA VAL A 342 2.90 -9.84 1.93
C VAL A 342 3.17 -10.45 0.56
N ASN A 343 2.97 -11.75 0.40
CA ASN A 343 3.42 -12.48 -0.80
C ASN A 343 2.66 -12.04 -2.07
N VAL A 344 1.34 -11.80 -1.99
CA VAL A 344 0.54 -11.37 -3.15
C VAL A 344 -0.24 -10.09 -2.88
N ALA A 345 -0.18 -9.12 -3.78
CA ALA A 345 -0.96 -7.88 -3.67
C ALA A 345 -1.69 -7.53 -4.98
N PHE A 346 -2.88 -6.93 -4.85
CA PHE A 346 -3.69 -6.45 -5.97
C PHE A 346 -3.93 -4.93 -5.88
N PRO A 347 -3.03 -4.10 -6.45
CA PRO A 347 -3.28 -2.66 -6.54
C PRO A 347 -4.46 -2.36 -7.46
N LEU A 348 -5.46 -1.64 -6.96
CA LEU A 348 -6.65 -1.20 -7.66
C LEU A 348 -6.31 0.03 -8.53
N VAL A 349 -5.59 -0.23 -9.62
CA VAL A 349 -5.11 0.81 -10.53
C VAL A 349 -6.24 1.53 -11.26
N TYR A 350 -7.38 0.86 -11.46
CA TYR A 350 -8.58 1.42 -12.05
C TYR A 350 -9.68 1.57 -10.99
N TRP A 351 -9.78 2.76 -10.40
CA TRP A 351 -10.77 3.03 -9.34
C TRP A 351 -11.94 3.83 -9.92
N THR A 352 -13.14 3.28 -9.88
CA THR A 352 -14.32 3.87 -10.52
C THR A 352 -15.33 4.29 -9.46
N THR A 353 -15.63 5.59 -9.40
CA THR A 353 -16.53 6.18 -8.38
C THR A 353 -17.87 6.69 -8.93
N ASP A 354 -18.03 6.67 -10.24
CA ASP A 354 -19.22 7.10 -10.98
C ASP A 354 -19.67 5.94 -11.87
N ALA A 355 -20.94 5.51 -11.70
CA ALA A 355 -21.49 4.38 -12.43
C ALA A 355 -21.53 4.59 -13.95
N ASP A 356 -21.59 5.84 -14.42
CA ASP A 356 -21.71 6.18 -15.83
C ASP A 356 -20.34 6.26 -16.54
N VAL A 357 -19.24 6.18 -15.78
CA VAL A 357 -17.87 6.28 -16.28
C VAL A 357 -17.20 4.90 -16.23
N PRO A 358 -16.69 4.37 -17.36
CA PRO A 358 -15.99 3.10 -17.33
C PRO A 358 -14.62 3.21 -16.66
N PRO A 359 -14.07 2.11 -16.12
CA PRO A 359 -12.76 2.12 -15.47
C PRO A 359 -11.63 2.69 -16.35
N SER A 360 -11.61 2.41 -17.66
CA SER A 360 -10.66 2.99 -18.61
C SER A 360 -10.61 4.53 -18.66
N ARG A 361 -11.66 5.22 -18.21
CA ARG A 361 -11.79 6.69 -18.28
C ARG A 361 -11.94 7.35 -16.91
N SER A 362 -11.88 6.60 -15.81
CA SER A 362 -11.99 7.17 -14.48
C SER A 362 -10.86 8.16 -14.18
N ASN A 363 -11.22 9.27 -13.52
CA ASN A 363 -10.27 10.30 -13.09
C ASN A 363 -9.50 9.91 -11.82
N ARG A 364 -9.87 8.82 -11.15
CA ARG A 364 -9.21 8.30 -9.95
C ARG A 364 -8.09 7.29 -10.25
N ASN A 365 -7.94 6.89 -11.51
CA ASN A 365 -6.95 5.90 -11.92
C ASN A 365 -5.52 6.35 -11.62
N PHE A 366 -4.68 5.39 -11.26
CA PHE A 366 -3.24 5.59 -11.31
C PHE A 366 -2.80 5.84 -12.76
N LYS A 367 -1.81 6.72 -12.94
CA LYS A 367 -1.21 7.00 -14.25
C LYS A 367 -0.08 6.01 -14.49
N GLY A 368 -0.10 5.32 -15.62
CA GLY A 368 0.93 4.33 -15.95
C GLY A 368 0.46 3.37 -17.04
N ASP A 369 1.40 2.58 -17.55
CA ASP A 369 1.09 1.41 -18.36
C ASP A 369 1.20 0.18 -17.46
N PHE A 370 0.07 -0.47 -17.20
CA PHE A 370 -0.05 -1.61 -16.29
C PHE A 370 -0.38 -2.85 -17.11
N THR A 371 0.57 -3.77 -17.24
CA THR A 371 0.46 -4.98 -18.07
C THR A 371 -0.49 -6.02 -17.48
N ALA A 372 -0.98 -6.97 -18.27
CA ALA A 372 -1.71 -8.15 -17.76
C ALA A 372 -0.74 -9.28 -17.44
N ALA A 373 0.28 -8.99 -16.63
CA ALA A 373 1.26 -9.98 -16.22
C ALA A 373 1.67 -9.72 -14.76
N PRO A 374 1.86 -10.77 -13.95
CA PRO A 374 2.39 -10.61 -12.61
C PRO A 374 3.78 -9.98 -12.65
N VAL A 375 4.03 -9.05 -11.73
CA VAL A 375 5.33 -8.42 -11.51
C VAL A 375 5.97 -9.05 -10.28
N ASN A 376 7.05 -9.80 -10.50
CA ASN A 376 7.82 -10.40 -9.41
C ASN A 376 8.69 -9.31 -8.77
N VAL A 377 8.48 -9.08 -7.47
CA VAL A 377 9.36 -8.26 -6.63
C VAL A 377 10.57 -9.08 -6.21
N ASP A 378 10.35 -10.33 -5.82
CA ASP A 378 11.38 -11.34 -5.57
C ASP A 378 10.83 -12.76 -5.84
N ALA A 379 11.43 -13.80 -5.25
CA ALA A 379 11.03 -15.19 -5.45
C ALA A 379 9.62 -15.54 -4.92
N THR A 380 9.12 -14.82 -3.93
CA THR A 380 7.84 -15.10 -3.25
C THR A 380 6.90 -13.90 -3.18
N HIS A 381 7.36 -12.71 -3.54
CA HIS A 381 6.56 -11.48 -3.55
C HIS A 381 6.18 -11.10 -4.98
N VAL A 382 4.87 -11.05 -5.26
CA VAL A 382 4.30 -10.79 -6.60
C VAL A 382 3.07 -9.92 -6.49
N PHE A 383 3.01 -8.81 -7.23
CA PHE A 383 1.76 -8.10 -7.43
C PHE A 383 1.27 -8.25 -8.87
N TYR A 384 -0.06 -8.27 -9.03
CA TYR A 384 -0.67 -8.22 -10.36
C TYR A 384 -1.16 -6.80 -10.61
N PRO A 385 -0.61 -6.06 -11.57
CA PRO A 385 -0.79 -4.61 -11.64
C PRO A 385 -2.12 -4.16 -12.26
N ARG A 386 -2.96 -5.07 -12.77
CA ARG A 386 -4.20 -4.74 -13.48
C ARG A 386 -5.43 -5.23 -12.69
N ASN A 387 -5.99 -4.33 -11.89
CA ASN A 387 -7.19 -4.57 -11.09
C ASN A 387 -8.12 -3.36 -11.12
N SER A 388 -9.41 -3.60 -10.98
CA SER A 388 -10.44 -2.56 -11.01
C SER A 388 -11.32 -2.63 -9.77
N GLU A 389 -11.68 -1.46 -9.25
CA GLU A 389 -12.70 -1.30 -8.23
C GLU A 389 -13.85 -0.45 -8.76
N TYR A 390 -15.06 -0.91 -8.49
CA TYR A 390 -16.31 -0.19 -8.71
C TYR A 390 -16.89 0.25 -7.36
N GLU A 391 -16.32 1.31 -6.77
CA GLU A 391 -16.80 1.90 -5.51
C GLU A 391 -17.73 3.09 -5.81
N ILE A 392 -18.97 2.79 -6.12
CA ILE A 392 -19.87 3.76 -6.76
C ILE A 392 -20.53 4.67 -5.72
N PHE A 393 -20.28 5.98 -5.86
CA PHE A 393 -20.92 7.04 -5.07
C PHE A 393 -21.92 7.89 -5.88
N THR A 394 -21.77 7.91 -7.21
CA THR A 394 -22.59 8.73 -8.13
C THR A 394 -23.17 7.86 -9.24
N THR A 395 -24.42 8.12 -9.62
CA THR A 395 -25.08 7.49 -10.77
C THR A 395 -26.02 8.49 -11.43
N ALA A 396 -26.06 8.55 -12.76
CA ALA A 396 -26.84 9.54 -13.52
C ALA A 396 -26.55 10.98 -13.05
N LYS A 397 -25.27 11.28 -12.76
CA LYS A 397 -24.78 12.57 -12.20
C LYS A 397 -25.42 13.01 -10.88
N ARG A 398 -26.03 12.08 -10.14
CA ARG A 398 -26.65 12.32 -8.83
C ARG A 398 -25.97 11.47 -7.76
N PRO A 399 -25.83 11.96 -6.52
CA PRO A 399 -25.38 11.12 -5.41
C PRO A 399 -26.29 9.90 -5.27
N HIS A 400 -25.72 8.71 -5.47
CA HIS A 400 -26.42 7.43 -5.39
C HIS A 400 -25.39 6.34 -5.10
N THR A 401 -25.08 6.15 -3.84
CA THR A 401 -24.07 5.19 -3.39
C THR A 401 -24.57 3.76 -3.58
N LEU A 402 -23.86 2.92 -4.31
CA LEU A 402 -24.26 1.53 -4.56
C LEU A 402 -23.54 0.57 -3.62
N GLY A 403 -22.24 0.38 -3.82
CA GLY A 403 -21.41 -0.64 -3.17
C GLY A 403 -19.99 -0.56 -3.69
N ALA A 404 -19.21 -1.58 -3.34
CA ALA A 404 -17.91 -1.85 -3.92
C ALA A 404 -17.89 -3.27 -4.49
N LEU A 405 -17.48 -3.40 -5.74
CA LEU A 405 -17.14 -4.68 -6.37
C LEU A 405 -15.72 -4.57 -6.92
N LEU A 406 -14.86 -5.50 -6.54
CA LEU A 406 -13.50 -5.57 -7.06
C LEU A 406 -13.43 -6.64 -8.14
N ALA A 407 -12.74 -6.33 -9.23
CA ALA A 407 -12.31 -7.30 -10.22
C ALA A 407 -10.78 -7.34 -10.19
N VAL A 408 -10.24 -8.42 -9.65
CA VAL A 408 -8.80 -8.61 -9.51
C VAL A 408 -8.29 -9.65 -10.49
N ASN A 409 -7.04 -9.52 -10.94
CA ASN A 409 -6.43 -10.43 -11.91
C ASN A 409 -7.08 -10.43 -13.31
N HIS A 410 -7.64 -9.30 -13.75
CA HIS A 410 -8.25 -9.21 -15.09
C HIS A 410 -7.21 -8.97 -16.19
N GLN A 411 -7.53 -9.40 -17.41
CA GLN A 411 -6.61 -9.38 -18.55
C GLN A 411 -6.77 -8.15 -19.43
N THR A 412 -7.89 -7.43 -19.38
CA THR A 412 -8.09 -6.24 -20.22
C THR A 412 -8.68 -5.09 -19.42
N VAL A 413 -8.40 -3.85 -19.79
CA VAL A 413 -9.01 -2.69 -19.11
C VAL A 413 -10.49 -2.62 -19.48
N PHE A 414 -11.36 -2.57 -18.48
CA PHE A 414 -12.79 -2.48 -18.72
C PHE A 414 -13.19 -1.10 -19.26
N ASP A 415 -13.98 -1.12 -20.32
CA ASP A 415 -14.44 0.03 -21.11
C ASP A 415 -15.95 0.24 -21.05
N LEU A 416 -16.65 -0.59 -20.27
CA LEU A 416 -18.07 -0.47 -19.98
C LEU A 416 -18.33 0.28 -18.65
N PRO A 417 -19.36 1.15 -18.58
CA PRO A 417 -19.86 1.71 -17.33
C PRO A 417 -20.29 0.61 -16.35
N ALA A 418 -20.43 0.95 -15.06
CA ALA A 418 -20.70 -0.02 -14.00
C ALA A 418 -22.08 -0.71 -14.12
N LEU A 419 -23.06 -0.05 -14.72
CA LEU A 419 -24.43 -0.54 -14.87
C LEU A 419 -24.87 -0.57 -16.34
N PRO A 420 -25.53 -1.64 -16.82
CA PRO A 420 -25.76 -2.93 -16.14
C PRO A 420 -24.44 -3.66 -15.80
N ILE A 421 -24.39 -4.36 -14.67
CA ILE A 421 -23.17 -4.94 -14.10
C ILE A 421 -22.84 -6.32 -14.67
N SER A 422 -23.84 -7.08 -15.14
CA SER A 422 -23.61 -8.46 -15.61
C SER A 422 -22.55 -8.56 -16.72
N PRO A 423 -22.49 -7.68 -17.74
CA PRO A 423 -21.46 -7.74 -18.78
C PRO A 423 -20.03 -7.60 -18.23
N ILE A 424 -19.84 -6.80 -17.18
CA ILE A 424 -18.53 -6.67 -16.51
C ILE A 424 -18.18 -7.98 -15.80
N ALA A 425 -19.13 -8.54 -15.04
CA ALA A 425 -18.90 -9.79 -14.32
C ALA A 425 -18.63 -10.97 -15.28
N GLU A 426 -19.37 -11.05 -16.39
CA GLU A 426 -19.17 -12.06 -17.44
C GLU A 426 -17.79 -11.94 -18.08
N ARG A 427 -17.35 -10.72 -18.41
CA ARG A 427 -16.01 -10.48 -18.95
C ARG A 427 -14.91 -10.82 -17.94
N ALA A 428 -15.06 -10.39 -16.69
CA ALA A 428 -14.11 -10.69 -15.62
C ALA A 428 -13.91 -12.21 -15.49
N HIS A 429 -15.00 -12.97 -15.41
CA HIS A 429 -14.94 -14.44 -15.36
C HIS A 429 -14.32 -15.06 -16.61
N ALA A 430 -14.66 -14.55 -17.81
CA ALA A 430 -14.08 -15.04 -19.06
C ALA A 430 -12.56 -14.83 -19.14
N GLU A 431 -12.05 -13.79 -18.50
CA GLU A 431 -10.62 -13.49 -18.39
C GLU A 431 -9.91 -14.26 -17.25
N GLY A 432 -10.65 -15.00 -16.43
CA GLY A 432 -10.11 -15.68 -15.25
C GLY A 432 -9.81 -14.74 -14.08
N ALA A 433 -10.37 -13.53 -14.10
CA ALA A 433 -10.37 -12.63 -12.95
C ALA A 433 -11.18 -13.22 -11.79
N LEU A 434 -10.87 -12.78 -10.57
CA LEU A 434 -11.70 -13.05 -9.41
C LEU A 434 -12.54 -11.82 -9.10
N LEU A 435 -13.83 -12.03 -8.82
CA LEU A 435 -14.71 -10.98 -8.32
C LEU A 435 -14.75 -11.05 -6.79
N ASP A 436 -14.39 -9.96 -6.13
CA ASP A 436 -14.41 -9.83 -4.67
C ASP A 436 -15.49 -8.84 -4.25
N LEU A 437 -16.37 -9.32 -3.36
CA LEU A 437 -17.46 -8.53 -2.83
C LEU A 437 -16.99 -7.76 -1.59
N GLU A 438 -16.91 -6.44 -1.75
CA GLU A 438 -16.48 -5.53 -0.70
C GLU A 438 -17.67 -4.72 -0.16
N LYS A 439 -17.54 -4.15 1.05
CA LYS A 439 -18.62 -3.52 1.84
C LYS A 439 -19.79 -4.47 2.15
N HIS A 440 -19.56 -5.40 3.08
CA HIS A 440 -20.53 -6.41 3.55
C HIS A 440 -21.89 -5.87 4.03
N ASN A 441 -22.02 -4.56 4.23
CA ASN A 441 -23.16 -3.89 4.85
C ASN A 441 -23.86 -2.87 3.92
N TRP A 442 -23.39 -2.71 2.68
CA TRP A 442 -24.07 -1.86 1.70
C TRP A 442 -25.14 -2.68 0.95
N PRO A 443 -26.36 -2.14 0.77
CA PRO A 443 -27.49 -2.91 0.21
C PRO A 443 -27.22 -3.51 -1.17
N TRP A 444 -26.54 -2.77 -2.05
CA TRP A 444 -26.26 -3.21 -3.41
C TRP A 444 -25.34 -4.43 -3.46
N SER A 445 -24.33 -4.49 -2.58
CA SER A 445 -23.37 -5.60 -2.56
C SER A 445 -24.10 -6.94 -2.39
N MET A 446 -25.04 -7.04 -1.45
CA MET A 446 -25.84 -8.26 -1.27
C MET A 446 -26.85 -8.46 -2.40
N ALA A 447 -27.37 -7.36 -2.97
CA ALA A 447 -28.38 -7.43 -4.02
C ALA A 447 -27.83 -7.99 -5.34
N LEU A 448 -26.53 -7.91 -5.59
CA LEU A 448 -25.91 -8.34 -6.85
C LEU A 448 -25.40 -9.78 -6.86
N VAL A 449 -25.21 -10.43 -5.71
CA VAL A 449 -24.55 -11.74 -5.59
C VAL A 449 -25.08 -12.79 -6.59
N PRO A 450 -26.40 -12.98 -6.79
CA PRO A 450 -26.91 -13.97 -7.73
C PRO A 450 -26.57 -13.67 -9.20
N LEU A 451 -26.36 -12.40 -9.54
CA LEU A 451 -26.05 -11.95 -10.89
C LEU A 451 -24.56 -12.05 -11.18
N VAL A 452 -23.76 -11.43 -10.30
CA VAL A 452 -22.31 -11.30 -10.51
C VAL A 452 -21.56 -12.56 -10.13
N ARG A 453 -22.15 -13.42 -9.28
CA ARG A 453 -21.56 -14.69 -8.81
C ARG A 453 -20.10 -14.50 -8.34
N PRO A 454 -19.88 -13.67 -7.29
CA PRO A 454 -18.53 -13.36 -6.86
C PRO A 454 -17.78 -14.63 -6.43
N ASP A 455 -16.47 -14.64 -6.59
CA ASP A 455 -15.62 -15.73 -6.12
C ASP A 455 -15.23 -15.52 -4.65
N LEU A 456 -15.04 -14.26 -4.27
CA LEU A 456 -14.46 -13.84 -2.99
C LEU A 456 -15.42 -12.96 -2.20
N PHE A 457 -15.21 -12.97 -0.88
CA PHE A 457 -15.86 -12.05 0.05
C PHE A 457 -14.80 -11.50 1.02
N GLU A 458 -14.65 -10.19 1.08
CA GLU A 458 -13.64 -9.52 1.92
C GLU A 458 -14.01 -9.60 3.42
N LEU A 459 -13.84 -10.79 4.00
CA LEU A 459 -14.26 -11.11 5.36
C LEU A 459 -13.41 -10.36 6.40
N ALA A 460 -12.12 -10.15 6.10
CA ALA A 460 -11.27 -9.20 6.79
C ALA A 460 -11.14 -7.92 5.95
N ASN A 461 -12.22 -7.13 5.92
CA ASN A 461 -12.33 -5.93 5.07
C ASN A 461 -11.46 -4.75 5.48
N ASN A 462 -11.37 -3.80 4.56
CA ASN A 462 -10.61 -2.55 4.62
C ASN A 462 -10.93 -1.58 5.77
N HIS A 463 -11.92 -1.88 6.63
CA HIS A 463 -12.24 -1.13 7.84
C HIS A 463 -11.78 -1.81 9.14
N HIS A 464 -11.10 -2.96 9.05
CA HIS A 464 -10.32 -3.51 10.15
C HIS A 464 -8.95 -2.84 10.18
N TRP A 465 -8.72 -1.98 11.16
CA TRP A 465 -7.48 -1.22 11.28
C TRP A 465 -6.70 -1.61 12.53
N GLU A 466 -5.39 -1.50 12.47
CA GLU A 466 -4.54 -1.54 13.66
C GLU A 466 -4.89 -0.39 14.62
N THR A 467 -5.06 0.79 14.04
CA THR A 467 -5.48 2.03 14.70
C THR A 467 -6.94 1.98 15.15
N GLU A 468 -7.38 2.97 15.92
CA GLU A 468 -8.74 3.04 16.47
C GLU A 468 -9.85 2.88 15.41
N PHE A 469 -10.80 1.99 15.66
CA PHE A 469 -11.97 1.79 14.80
C PHE A 469 -12.83 3.06 14.77
N SER A 470 -13.13 3.56 13.57
CA SER A 470 -13.79 4.87 13.41
C SER A 470 -15.03 4.84 12.52
N ILE A 471 -15.55 3.64 12.19
CA ILE A 471 -16.64 3.46 11.23
C ILE A 471 -17.94 3.18 11.97
N THR A 472 -18.59 4.26 12.43
CA THR A 472 -19.87 4.17 13.15
C THR A 472 -20.98 4.84 12.33
N ASN A 473 -22.20 4.29 12.39
CA ASN A 473 -23.39 4.84 11.73
C ASN A 473 -23.31 5.02 10.20
N TRP A 474 -22.42 4.28 9.53
CA TRP A 474 -22.20 4.38 8.08
C TRP A 474 -22.90 3.27 7.28
N ALA A 475 -23.55 2.34 7.97
CA ALA A 475 -24.10 1.10 7.45
C ALA A 475 -25.63 1.10 7.44
N VAL A 476 -26.23 0.21 6.64
CA VAL A 476 -27.61 -0.20 6.92
C VAL A 476 -27.63 -1.06 8.17
N PRO A 477 -28.48 -0.74 9.18
CA PRO A 477 -28.50 -1.48 10.44
C PRO A 477 -28.71 -2.97 10.24
N ALA A 478 -27.98 -3.76 11.03
CA ALA A 478 -28.12 -5.20 11.08
C ALA A 478 -29.57 -5.58 11.48
N PRO A 479 -30.16 -6.62 10.85
CA PRO A 479 -31.48 -7.10 11.21
C PRO A 479 -31.46 -7.74 12.62
N ALA A 480 -32.59 -7.66 13.32
CA ALA A 480 -32.70 -8.10 14.72
C ALA A 480 -32.29 -9.56 14.96
N TRP A 481 -32.50 -10.46 13.99
CA TRP A 481 -32.14 -11.88 14.11
C TRP A 481 -30.64 -12.11 14.30
N MET A 482 -29.79 -11.18 13.84
CA MET A 482 -28.34 -11.28 14.01
C MET A 482 -27.88 -11.03 15.46
N ASN A 483 -28.72 -10.39 16.30
CA ASN A 483 -28.44 -10.13 17.72
C ASN A 483 -27.09 -9.43 18.01
N ILE A 484 -26.75 -8.41 17.22
CA ILE A 484 -25.49 -7.65 17.32
C ILE A 484 -25.71 -6.12 17.39
N GLY A 485 -26.87 -5.66 17.84
CA GLY A 485 -27.20 -4.23 17.82
C GLY A 485 -27.34 -3.71 16.38
N SER A 486 -26.80 -2.52 16.07
CA SER A 486 -26.85 -2.01 14.70
C SER A 486 -25.86 -2.69 13.75
N GLY A 487 -24.92 -3.48 14.28
CA GLY A 487 -23.80 -4.03 13.52
C GLY A 487 -22.68 -3.01 13.26
N SER A 488 -22.82 -1.75 13.68
CA SER A 488 -21.77 -0.72 13.52
C SER A 488 -21.46 0.03 14.82
N ASP A 489 -21.94 -0.44 15.97
CA ASP A 489 -21.75 0.29 17.24
C ASP A 489 -20.29 0.19 17.74
N ASN A 490 -19.55 -0.86 17.36
CA ASN A 490 -18.10 -0.99 17.57
C ASN A 490 -17.47 -1.99 16.58
N GLU A 491 -16.14 -2.10 16.64
CA GLU A 491 -15.33 -2.99 15.78
C GLU A 491 -15.79 -4.46 15.84
N ARG A 492 -16.18 -4.95 17.02
CA ARG A 492 -16.60 -6.35 17.19
C ARG A 492 -17.94 -6.61 16.51
N GLN A 493 -18.91 -5.72 16.67
CA GLN A 493 -20.20 -5.84 15.99
C GLN A 493 -20.06 -5.66 14.48
N TRP A 494 -19.18 -4.76 14.02
CA TRP A 494 -18.82 -4.64 12.60
C TRP A 494 -18.30 -5.95 12.02
N THR A 495 -17.33 -6.55 12.71
CA THR A 495 -16.74 -7.84 12.31
C THR A 495 -17.81 -8.94 12.26
N LEU A 496 -18.64 -9.04 13.29
CA LEU A 496 -19.72 -10.03 13.35
C LEU A 496 -20.80 -9.79 12.30
N TYR A 497 -21.11 -8.53 11.95
CA TYR A 497 -22.05 -8.22 10.90
C TYR A 497 -21.53 -8.72 9.54
N GLY A 498 -20.25 -8.51 9.25
CA GLY A 498 -19.59 -9.08 8.08
C GLY A 498 -19.68 -10.60 8.05
N PHE A 499 -19.39 -11.27 9.17
CA PHE A 499 -19.48 -12.73 9.27
C PHE A 499 -20.89 -13.24 9.03
N LEU A 500 -21.91 -12.62 9.62
CA LEU A 500 -23.29 -13.08 9.49
C LEU A 500 -23.89 -12.84 8.09
N ASN A 501 -23.47 -11.79 7.38
CA ASN A 501 -23.80 -11.65 5.96
C ASN A 501 -23.13 -12.75 5.13
N TYR A 502 -21.84 -12.99 5.36
CA TYR A 502 -21.11 -14.06 4.69
C TYR A 502 -21.78 -15.42 4.92
N TYR A 503 -22.17 -15.74 6.16
CA TYR A 503 -22.85 -16.99 6.50
C TYR A 503 -24.21 -17.09 5.83
N ALA A 504 -25.02 -16.03 5.82
CA ALA A 504 -26.31 -16.01 5.12
C ALA A 504 -26.18 -16.30 3.62
N LEU A 505 -25.10 -15.81 2.98
CA LEU A 505 -24.80 -16.12 1.58
C LEU A 505 -24.40 -17.60 1.41
N LEU A 506 -23.53 -18.13 2.27
CA LEU A 506 -23.15 -19.55 2.25
C LEU A 506 -24.38 -20.46 2.44
N ASP A 507 -25.25 -20.13 3.41
CA ASP A 507 -26.50 -20.87 3.70
C ASP A 507 -27.51 -20.79 2.54
N CYS A 508 -27.46 -19.72 1.75
CA CYS A 508 -28.23 -19.59 0.50
C CYS A 508 -27.58 -20.32 -0.69
N GLY A 509 -26.47 -21.02 -0.48
CA GLY A 509 -25.80 -21.87 -1.49
C GLY A 509 -24.74 -21.14 -2.33
N PHE A 510 -24.40 -19.90 -2.03
CA PHE A 510 -23.30 -19.21 -2.70
C PHE A 510 -21.97 -19.70 -2.15
N ARG A 511 -21.10 -20.24 -3.00
CA ARG A 511 -19.78 -20.74 -2.59
C ARG A 511 -18.74 -19.64 -2.75
N LEU A 512 -18.42 -19.00 -1.63
CA LEU A 512 -17.54 -17.82 -1.58
C LEU A 512 -16.31 -18.12 -0.74
N SER A 513 -15.12 -17.82 -1.26
CA SER A 513 -13.87 -17.94 -0.50
C SER A 513 -13.60 -16.63 0.27
N PRO A 514 -13.18 -16.68 1.54
CA PRO A 514 -12.88 -15.47 2.28
C PRO A 514 -11.57 -14.84 1.76
N ALA A 515 -11.62 -13.52 1.57
CA ALA A 515 -10.50 -12.69 1.21
C ALA A 515 -10.27 -11.60 2.27
N ALA A 516 -9.15 -10.90 2.15
CA ALA A 516 -8.74 -9.87 3.09
C ALA A 516 -8.12 -8.71 2.31
N GLY A 517 -8.54 -7.51 2.67
CA GLY A 517 -8.16 -6.30 1.98
C GLY A 517 -7.94 -5.17 2.98
N THR A 518 -6.93 -4.34 2.76
CA THR A 518 -6.65 -3.22 3.67
C THR A 518 -7.09 -1.86 3.12
N ALA A 519 -7.24 -1.74 1.80
CA ALA A 519 -7.23 -0.48 1.09
C ALA A 519 -6.04 0.41 1.51
N ASN A 520 -4.88 -0.22 1.79
CA ASN A 520 -3.64 0.50 2.08
C ASN A 520 -3.36 1.50 0.95
N GLY A 521 -3.11 2.76 1.32
CA GLY A 521 -3.02 3.88 0.39
C GLY A 521 -4.15 4.89 0.52
N VAL A 522 -5.30 4.53 1.09
CA VAL A 522 -6.39 5.48 1.42
C VAL A 522 -6.84 5.42 2.89
N HIS A 523 -6.50 4.35 3.63
CA HIS A 523 -6.85 4.18 5.05
C HIS A 523 -5.65 4.19 6.00
N PRO A 524 -5.83 4.53 7.30
CA PRO A 524 -4.75 4.52 8.29
C PRO A 524 -4.41 3.09 8.75
N VAL A 525 -3.86 2.30 7.82
CA VAL A 525 -3.54 0.88 8.04
C VAL A 525 -2.32 0.49 7.19
N PRO A 526 -1.40 -0.35 7.69
CA PRO A 526 -0.33 -0.91 6.88
C PRO A 526 -0.83 -1.95 5.87
N LEU A 527 -0.04 -2.20 4.84
CA LEU A 527 -0.34 -3.24 3.85
C LEU A 527 -0.38 -4.62 4.52
N GLY A 528 -1.39 -5.41 4.20
CA GLY A 528 -1.55 -6.76 4.76
C GLY A 528 -1.80 -6.78 6.28
N PHE A 529 -2.28 -5.70 6.91
CA PHE A 529 -2.79 -5.79 8.28
C PHE A 529 -3.88 -6.86 8.38
N SER A 530 -4.89 -6.74 7.51
CA SER A 530 -5.79 -7.81 7.13
C SER A 530 -5.11 -8.58 5.99
N ARG A 531 -4.94 -9.88 6.12
CA ARG A 531 -4.35 -10.71 5.06
C ARG A 531 -5.03 -12.08 4.99
N VAL A 532 -5.02 -12.66 3.79
CA VAL A 532 -5.44 -14.04 3.55
C VAL A 532 -4.18 -14.88 3.36
N TYR A 533 -4.07 -16.03 4.02
CA TYR A 533 -3.05 -17.02 3.72
C TYR A 533 -3.64 -18.12 2.84
N VAL A 534 -2.92 -18.53 1.81
CA VAL A 534 -3.30 -19.60 0.88
C VAL A 534 -2.31 -20.75 0.98
N HIS A 535 -2.81 -21.97 1.12
CA HIS A 535 -2.00 -23.18 1.26
C HIS A 535 -1.55 -23.73 -0.10
N LEU A 536 -0.23 -23.78 -0.28
CA LEU A 536 0.53 -24.24 -1.45
C LEU A 536 1.63 -25.22 -1.01
N PRO A 537 1.28 -26.50 -0.72
CA PRO A 537 2.23 -27.48 -0.17
C PRO A 537 3.40 -27.83 -1.10
N ARG A 538 3.34 -27.42 -2.38
CA ARG A 538 4.42 -27.61 -3.37
C ARG A 538 5.30 -26.36 -3.55
N GLY A 539 5.18 -25.39 -2.65
CA GLY A 539 5.87 -24.10 -2.72
C GLY A 539 5.11 -23.05 -3.54
N PHE A 540 5.64 -21.83 -3.50
CA PHE A 540 5.01 -20.67 -4.10
C PHE A 540 5.02 -20.69 -5.63
N SER A 541 3.87 -20.38 -6.22
CA SER A 541 3.78 -19.74 -7.54
C SER A 541 2.56 -18.85 -7.57
N TYR A 542 2.64 -17.71 -8.27
CA TYR A 542 1.52 -16.79 -8.37
C TYR A 542 0.24 -17.46 -8.90
N ALA A 543 0.34 -18.25 -9.97
CA ALA A 543 -0.80 -18.96 -10.53
C ALA A 543 -1.41 -19.99 -9.55
N ALA A 544 -0.59 -20.72 -8.80
CA ALA A 544 -1.09 -21.64 -7.79
C ALA A 544 -1.76 -20.89 -6.63
N TRP A 545 -1.23 -19.72 -6.26
CA TRP A 545 -1.81 -18.85 -5.22
C TRP A 545 -3.21 -18.37 -5.61
N VAL A 546 -3.38 -17.80 -6.81
CA VAL A 546 -4.70 -17.34 -7.29
C VAL A 546 -5.71 -18.49 -7.33
N ASN A 547 -5.30 -19.65 -7.86
CA ASN A 547 -6.15 -20.84 -7.90
C ASN A 547 -6.47 -21.39 -6.51
N GLY A 548 -5.54 -21.28 -5.56
CA GLY A 548 -5.76 -21.69 -4.17
C GLY A 548 -6.72 -20.78 -3.43
N LEU A 549 -6.61 -19.46 -3.64
CA LEU A 549 -7.56 -18.49 -3.11
C LEU A 549 -8.96 -18.75 -3.66
N LYS A 550 -9.10 -18.90 -4.99
CA LYS A 550 -10.40 -19.22 -5.62
C LYS A 550 -11.01 -20.51 -5.06
N ALA A 551 -10.20 -21.53 -4.83
CA ALA A 551 -10.63 -22.82 -4.29
C ALA A 551 -10.88 -22.81 -2.77
N GLY A 552 -10.64 -21.69 -2.07
CA GLY A 552 -10.84 -21.59 -0.63
C GLY A 552 -9.82 -22.37 0.19
N ARG A 553 -8.64 -22.71 -0.35
CA ARG A 553 -7.53 -23.30 0.45
C ARG A 553 -6.86 -22.22 1.28
N SER A 554 -7.65 -21.55 2.12
CA SER A 554 -7.25 -20.29 2.75
C SER A 554 -7.86 -20.07 4.13
N PHE A 555 -7.24 -19.15 4.87
CA PHE A 555 -7.85 -18.49 6.02
C PHE A 555 -7.50 -17.00 5.99
N VAL A 556 -8.40 -16.16 6.51
CA VAL A 556 -8.16 -14.72 6.69
C VAL A 556 -7.75 -14.44 8.12
N THR A 557 -6.91 -13.43 8.33
CA THR A 557 -6.47 -13.04 9.67
C THR A 557 -6.08 -11.57 9.77
N THR A 558 -6.23 -11.03 10.97
CA THR A 558 -5.62 -9.75 11.40
C THR A 558 -4.47 -9.95 12.40
N GLY A 559 -4.21 -11.19 12.84
CA GLY A 559 -3.18 -11.54 13.83
C GLY A 559 -2.89 -13.05 13.87
N PRO A 560 -3.78 -13.88 14.46
CA PRO A 560 -3.53 -15.30 14.66
C PRO A 560 -3.41 -16.11 13.38
N MET A 561 -2.55 -17.13 13.36
CA MET A 561 -2.46 -18.12 12.29
C MET A 561 -3.35 -19.31 12.64
N LEU A 562 -4.36 -19.59 11.82
CA LEU A 562 -5.35 -20.63 12.05
C LEU A 562 -5.15 -21.78 11.07
N LEU A 563 -4.53 -22.85 11.55
CA LEU A 563 -4.20 -24.06 10.79
C LEU A 563 -5.19 -25.14 11.19
N ALA A 564 -6.16 -25.44 10.35
CA ALA A 564 -7.25 -26.36 10.70
C ALA A 564 -7.56 -27.31 9.55
N THR A 565 -8.01 -28.51 9.89
CA THR A 565 -8.50 -29.52 8.94
C THR A 565 -9.84 -30.09 9.40
N VAL A 566 -10.59 -30.63 8.44
CA VAL A 566 -11.78 -31.44 8.72
C VAL A 566 -11.56 -32.82 8.13
N ASN A 567 -11.61 -33.88 8.94
CA ASN A 567 -11.27 -35.24 8.53
C ASN A 567 -9.91 -35.34 7.78
N GLY A 568 -8.94 -34.51 8.17
CA GLY A 568 -7.62 -34.42 7.52
C GLY A 568 -7.56 -33.63 6.21
N GLU A 569 -8.68 -33.08 5.73
CA GLU A 569 -8.73 -32.25 4.51
C GLU A 569 -8.62 -30.75 4.85
N ASP A 570 -7.94 -30.00 3.99
CA ASP A 570 -7.80 -28.54 4.10
C ASP A 570 -9.11 -27.79 3.82
N ALA A 571 -9.18 -26.54 4.27
CA ALA A 571 -10.28 -25.63 3.96
C ALA A 571 -10.54 -25.53 2.44
N GLY A 572 -11.80 -25.33 2.05
CA GLY A 572 -12.23 -25.32 0.65
C GLY A 572 -12.54 -26.71 0.08
N TYR A 573 -12.25 -27.80 0.83
CA TYR A 573 -12.60 -29.15 0.38
C TYR A 573 -14.12 -29.37 0.32
N LEU A 574 -14.55 -30.17 -0.67
CA LEU A 574 -15.94 -30.57 -0.86
C LEU A 574 -16.12 -32.06 -0.55
N PHE A 575 -16.75 -32.35 0.58
CA PHE A 575 -17.18 -33.70 0.93
C PHE A 575 -18.44 -34.07 0.15
N LYS A 576 -18.39 -35.17 -0.59
CA LYS A 576 -19.58 -35.79 -1.18
C LYS A 576 -20.10 -36.87 -0.24
N SER A 577 -21.35 -36.74 0.19
CA SER A 577 -21.99 -37.71 1.07
C SER A 577 -23.04 -38.55 0.30
N PRO A 578 -22.83 -39.87 0.16
CA PRO A 578 -23.79 -40.76 -0.50
C PRO A 578 -25.00 -41.13 0.37
N LEU A 579 -25.07 -40.64 1.62
CA LEU A 579 -26.11 -41.04 2.58
C LEU A 579 -27.28 -40.04 2.58
N GLY A 580 -28.50 -40.60 2.52
CA GLY A 580 -29.75 -39.84 2.51
C GLY A 580 -30.18 -39.30 3.88
N ALA A 581 -31.31 -38.59 3.86
CA ALA A 581 -31.84 -37.63 4.84
C ALA A 581 -31.99 -37.97 6.32
N LYS A 582 -31.45 -39.07 6.84
CA LYS A 582 -31.69 -39.49 8.23
C LYS A 582 -30.45 -39.72 9.08
N ASP A 583 -29.26 -39.88 8.49
CA ASP A 583 -28.05 -40.16 9.26
C ASP A 583 -27.26 -38.89 9.55
N LYS A 584 -26.91 -38.69 10.82
CA LYS A 584 -26.00 -37.61 11.22
C LYS A 584 -24.58 -37.97 10.81
N HIS A 585 -23.96 -37.14 9.98
CA HIS A 585 -22.56 -37.27 9.65
C HIS A 585 -21.71 -36.66 10.75
N ARG A 586 -20.71 -37.40 11.22
CA ARG A 586 -19.72 -36.90 12.17
C ARG A 586 -18.48 -36.44 11.41
N PHE A 587 -18.06 -35.23 11.71
CA PHE A 587 -16.84 -34.63 11.20
C PHE A 587 -15.90 -34.38 12.36
N HIS A 588 -14.65 -34.77 12.18
CA HIS A 588 -13.55 -34.47 13.07
C HIS A 588 -12.92 -33.16 12.63
N VAL A 589 -12.86 -32.18 13.53
CA VAL A 589 -12.34 -30.84 13.26
C VAL A 589 -11.17 -30.62 14.21
N GLU A 590 -9.97 -30.51 13.68
CA GLU A 590 -8.76 -30.36 14.48
C GLU A 590 -7.82 -29.32 13.91
N GLY A 591 -6.97 -28.76 14.77
CA GLY A 591 -6.00 -27.80 14.31
C GLY A 591 -5.26 -27.08 15.43
N ASP A 592 -4.49 -26.09 15.01
CA ASP A 592 -3.70 -25.22 15.87
C ASP A 592 -3.97 -23.76 15.53
N VAL A 593 -4.06 -22.95 16.58
CA VAL A 593 -3.93 -21.51 16.47
C VAL A 593 -2.58 -21.09 17.02
N VAL A 594 -1.73 -20.49 16.18
CA VAL A 594 -0.45 -19.92 16.58
C VAL A 594 -0.55 -18.41 16.53
N SER A 595 -0.19 -17.71 17.62
CA SER A 595 -0.27 -16.25 17.66
C SER A 595 0.77 -15.62 18.56
N ALA A 596 1.05 -14.34 18.33
CA ALA A 596 1.93 -13.54 19.18
C ALA A 596 1.32 -13.33 20.58
N GLU A 597 0.01 -13.18 20.69
CA GLU A 597 -0.71 -13.02 21.97
C GLU A 597 -1.68 -14.17 22.24
N ARG A 598 -2.34 -14.11 23.40
CA ARG A 598 -3.26 -15.16 23.84
C ARG A 598 -4.57 -15.14 23.05
N VAL A 599 -4.82 -16.23 22.35
CA VAL A 599 -6.16 -16.57 21.82
C VAL A 599 -6.99 -17.13 22.96
N ARG A 600 -8.22 -16.64 23.17
CA ARG A 600 -9.08 -17.15 24.26
C ARG A 600 -10.11 -18.16 23.79
N LYS A 601 -10.72 -17.92 22.64
CA LYS A 601 -11.82 -18.74 22.11
C LYS A 601 -11.51 -19.19 20.70
N ILE A 602 -11.73 -20.46 20.47
CA ILE A 602 -11.76 -21.09 19.14
C ILE A 602 -13.18 -21.62 18.97
N GLU A 603 -13.80 -21.32 17.84
CA GLU A 603 -15.21 -21.60 17.58
C GLU A 603 -15.33 -22.42 16.29
N VAL A 604 -16.04 -23.54 16.36
CA VAL A 604 -16.44 -24.31 15.17
C VAL A 604 -17.85 -23.91 14.80
N ILE A 605 -18.03 -23.55 13.54
CA ILE A 605 -19.27 -23.07 12.96
C ILE A 605 -19.81 -24.14 12.00
N VAL A 606 -21.11 -24.39 12.06
CA VAL A 606 -21.85 -25.23 11.11
C VAL A 606 -23.07 -24.44 10.65
N ASN A 607 -23.23 -24.25 9.35
CA ASN A 607 -24.38 -23.53 8.75
C ASN A 607 -24.75 -22.23 9.50
N GLY A 608 -23.74 -21.37 9.69
CA GLY A 608 -23.90 -20.06 10.31
C GLY A 608 -24.01 -20.07 11.85
N GLU A 609 -24.04 -21.22 12.50
CA GLU A 609 -24.17 -21.35 13.96
C GLU A 609 -22.89 -21.85 14.63
N VAL A 610 -22.51 -21.24 15.75
CA VAL A 610 -21.39 -21.71 16.58
C VAL A 610 -21.84 -22.97 17.34
N VAL A 611 -21.35 -24.14 16.94
CA VAL A 611 -21.73 -25.43 17.53
C VAL A 611 -20.75 -25.93 18.60
N ARG A 612 -19.54 -25.39 18.62
CA ARG A 612 -18.52 -25.64 19.65
C ARG A 612 -17.76 -24.35 19.94
N THR A 613 -17.43 -24.16 21.21
CA THR A 613 -16.51 -23.12 21.67
C THR A 613 -15.49 -23.76 22.60
N THR A 614 -14.23 -23.77 22.19
CA THR A 614 -13.10 -24.27 22.96
C THR A 614 -12.40 -23.09 23.62
N ASN A 615 -12.29 -23.12 24.95
CA ASN A 615 -11.44 -22.17 25.67
C ASN A 615 -9.99 -22.61 25.51
N SER A 616 -9.19 -21.77 24.88
CA SER A 616 -7.83 -22.12 24.49
C SER A 616 -6.88 -22.16 25.70
N VAL A 617 -6.09 -23.23 25.80
CA VAL A 617 -4.96 -23.36 26.73
C VAL A 617 -3.68 -23.25 25.90
N ALA A 618 -3.07 -22.06 25.94
CA ALA A 618 -1.87 -21.79 25.16
C ALA A 618 -0.64 -22.46 25.79
N THR A 619 0.17 -23.10 24.94
CA THR A 619 1.55 -23.49 25.24
C THR A 619 2.50 -22.52 24.53
N LEU A 620 3.71 -22.32 25.07
CA LEU A 620 4.73 -21.51 24.40
C LEU A 620 5.50 -22.35 23.39
N THR A 621 5.65 -21.84 22.17
CA THR A 621 6.53 -22.43 21.16
C THR A 621 8.00 -22.13 21.50
N ARG A 622 8.93 -22.82 20.83
CA ARG A 622 10.38 -22.54 20.93
C ARG A 622 10.73 -21.09 20.57
N THR A 623 9.97 -20.48 19.67
CA THR A 623 10.16 -19.10 19.21
C THR A 623 9.50 -18.07 20.14
N GLY A 624 8.71 -18.50 21.12
CA GLY A 624 8.01 -17.65 22.09
C GLY A 624 6.58 -17.28 21.71
N ALA A 625 6.05 -17.78 20.58
CA ALA A 625 4.64 -17.64 20.22
C ALA A 625 3.75 -18.46 21.17
N GLN A 626 2.47 -18.12 21.22
CA GLN A 626 1.44 -18.93 21.87
C GLN A 626 0.81 -19.89 20.86
N ARG A 627 0.70 -21.16 21.23
CA ARG A 627 0.04 -22.20 20.44
C ARG A 627 -1.11 -22.82 21.23
N SER A 628 -2.29 -22.83 20.63
CA SER A 628 -3.49 -23.45 21.19
C SER A 628 -4.03 -24.49 20.22
N HIS A 629 -3.96 -25.75 20.64
CA HIS A 629 -4.52 -26.87 19.91
C HIS A 629 -6.00 -27.06 20.22
N PHE A 630 -6.79 -27.51 19.25
CA PHE A 630 -8.17 -27.93 19.43
C PHE A 630 -8.46 -29.21 18.64
N ASP A 631 -9.32 -30.05 19.20
CA ASP A 631 -9.76 -31.33 18.65
C ASP A 631 -11.23 -31.51 19.02
N GLU A 632 -12.11 -31.34 18.03
CA GLU A 632 -13.55 -31.29 18.21
C GLU A 632 -14.26 -32.27 17.28
N ARG A 633 -15.45 -32.70 17.69
CA ARG A 633 -16.36 -33.49 16.85
C ARG A 633 -17.69 -32.77 16.69
N VAL A 634 -18.08 -32.56 15.44
CA VAL A 634 -19.34 -31.91 15.06
C VAL A 634 -20.21 -32.85 14.24
N GLU A 635 -21.52 -32.63 14.30
CA GLU A 635 -22.52 -33.41 13.56
C GLU A 635 -23.23 -32.51 12.56
N LEU A 636 -23.44 -33.01 11.33
CA LEU A 636 -24.16 -32.31 10.27
C LEU A 636 -25.15 -33.27 9.59
N ILE A 637 -26.33 -32.76 9.23
CA ILE A 637 -27.39 -33.51 8.52
C ILE A 637 -27.61 -32.87 7.15
N GLY A 638 -27.52 -33.66 6.08
CA GLY A 638 -27.72 -33.19 4.71
C GLY A 638 -26.54 -32.38 4.16
N SER A 639 -26.81 -31.48 3.22
CA SER A 639 -25.78 -30.55 2.72
C SER A 639 -25.57 -29.40 3.68
N GLY A 640 -24.37 -28.82 3.67
CA GLY A 640 -24.01 -27.71 4.53
C GLY A 640 -22.54 -27.35 4.43
N TRP A 641 -22.07 -26.58 5.41
CA TRP A 641 -20.68 -26.17 5.49
C TRP A 641 -20.21 -26.04 6.94
N MET A 642 -18.91 -26.13 7.11
CA MET A 642 -18.20 -25.95 8.38
C MET A 642 -17.13 -24.88 8.23
N ALA A 643 -16.86 -24.12 9.28
CA ALA A 643 -15.70 -23.24 9.35
C ALA A 643 -15.16 -23.16 10.78
N VAL A 644 -13.92 -22.70 10.93
CA VAL A 644 -13.32 -22.42 12.23
C VAL A 644 -12.97 -20.93 12.30
N ARG A 645 -13.21 -20.31 13.46
CA ARG A 645 -12.72 -18.96 13.75
C ARG A 645 -12.13 -18.86 15.14
N CYS A 646 -11.27 -17.89 15.36
CA CYS A 646 -10.70 -17.62 16.68
C CYS A 646 -10.57 -16.13 16.97
N TRP A 647 -10.51 -15.81 18.27
CA TRP A 647 -10.39 -14.44 18.76
C TRP A 647 -9.18 -14.30 19.70
N GLU A 648 -8.29 -13.38 19.34
CA GLU A 648 -7.19 -12.91 20.17
C GLU A 648 -7.60 -11.57 20.80
N GLU A 649 -7.59 -11.49 22.12
CA GLU A 649 -7.87 -10.25 22.83
C GLU A 649 -6.59 -9.43 22.96
N ARG A 650 -6.72 -8.12 22.74
CA ARG A 650 -5.64 -7.13 22.91
C ARG A 650 -6.02 -6.15 24.01
N GLU A 651 -5.03 -5.38 24.44
CA GLU A 651 -5.24 -4.28 25.39
C GLU A 651 -6.30 -3.28 24.87
N ASN A 652 -6.87 -2.50 25.79
CA ASN A 652 -7.86 -1.45 25.49
C ASN A 652 -9.11 -1.95 24.74
N GLY A 653 -9.47 -3.23 24.91
CA GLY A 653 -10.66 -3.82 24.31
C GLY A 653 -10.56 -4.09 22.81
N ARG A 654 -9.37 -3.90 22.21
CA ARG A 654 -9.10 -4.29 20.81
C ARG A 654 -9.01 -5.80 20.69
N PHE A 655 -9.11 -6.31 19.47
CA PHE A 655 -8.92 -7.73 19.20
C PHE A 655 -8.25 -7.95 17.85
N ARG A 656 -7.81 -9.19 17.63
CA ARG A 656 -7.50 -9.75 16.32
C ARG A 656 -8.31 -11.04 16.16
N PHE A 657 -8.50 -11.46 14.92
CA PHE A 657 -9.24 -12.68 14.62
C PHE A 657 -8.61 -13.43 13.45
N ALA A 658 -8.97 -14.70 13.33
CA ALA A 658 -8.79 -15.47 12.11
C ALA A 658 -10.06 -16.27 11.80
N HIS A 659 -10.30 -16.56 10.52
CA HIS A 659 -11.44 -17.32 10.05
C HIS A 659 -11.04 -18.14 8.81
N THR A 660 -11.29 -19.45 8.82
CA THR A 660 -11.00 -20.32 7.66
C THR A 660 -11.98 -20.08 6.52
N ALA A 661 -11.62 -20.46 5.30
CA ALA A 661 -12.62 -20.76 4.31
C ALA A 661 -13.49 -21.95 4.75
N PRO A 662 -14.70 -22.09 4.21
CA PRO A 662 -15.59 -23.19 4.56
C PRO A 662 -15.11 -24.52 3.96
N TRP A 663 -15.32 -25.60 4.71
CA TRP A 663 -15.45 -26.94 4.16
C TRP A 663 -16.91 -27.16 3.77
N PHE A 664 -17.16 -27.67 2.57
CA PHE A 664 -18.52 -27.91 2.08
C PHE A 664 -18.88 -29.39 2.15
N VAL A 665 -20.16 -29.68 2.39
CA VAL A 665 -20.74 -31.01 2.35
C VAL A 665 -21.90 -30.99 1.36
N ASP A 666 -21.81 -31.78 0.29
CA ASP A 666 -22.91 -32.04 -0.63
C ASP A 666 -23.49 -33.42 -0.35
N ALA A 667 -24.74 -33.47 0.13
CA ALA A 667 -25.49 -34.70 0.34
C ALA A 667 -26.50 -34.93 -0.79
N ASP A 668 -26.50 -36.14 -1.35
CA ASP A 668 -27.31 -36.49 -2.51
C ASP A 668 -28.81 -36.25 -2.27
N GLY A 669 -29.44 -35.49 -3.18
CA GLY A 669 -30.87 -35.17 -3.13
C GLY A 669 -31.29 -34.24 -1.98
N MET A 670 -30.33 -33.68 -1.22
CA MET A 670 -30.60 -32.80 -0.08
C MET A 670 -29.89 -31.46 -0.23
N PRO A 671 -30.40 -30.55 -1.05
CA PRO A 671 -29.79 -29.22 -1.19
C PRO A 671 -29.75 -28.51 0.16
N LEU A 672 -28.71 -27.69 0.35
CA LEU A 672 -28.62 -26.76 1.47
C LEU A 672 -29.85 -25.85 1.47
N ARG A 673 -30.43 -25.64 2.65
CA ARG A 673 -31.62 -24.80 2.83
C ARG A 673 -31.30 -23.75 3.89
N PRO A 674 -31.36 -22.44 3.54
CA PRO A 674 -31.09 -21.38 4.49
C PRO A 674 -32.21 -21.26 5.52
N ARG A 675 -31.94 -20.52 6.60
CA ARG A 675 -32.99 -20.07 7.52
C ARG A 675 -33.90 -19.06 6.81
N ARG A 676 -35.18 -19.06 7.15
CA ARG A 676 -36.17 -18.13 6.56
C ARG A 676 -35.76 -16.66 6.71
N GLU A 677 -35.18 -16.30 7.84
CA GLU A 677 -34.74 -14.95 8.16
C GLU A 677 -33.59 -14.49 7.26
N GLU A 678 -32.69 -15.40 6.87
CA GLU A 678 -31.54 -15.11 6.00
C GLU A 678 -31.97 -14.87 4.56
N ALA A 679 -32.73 -15.82 3.99
CA ALA A 679 -33.25 -15.69 2.64
C ALA A 679 -34.18 -14.48 2.51
N GLY A 680 -35.05 -14.27 3.50
CA GLY A 680 -35.92 -13.10 3.58
C GLY A 680 -35.15 -11.79 3.69
N PHE A 681 -34.07 -11.76 4.47
CA PHE A 681 -33.18 -10.60 4.56
C PHE A 681 -32.53 -10.26 3.22
N LEU A 682 -31.94 -11.23 2.52
CA LEU A 682 -31.28 -11.00 1.23
C LEU A 682 -32.28 -10.56 0.15
N MET A 683 -33.47 -11.17 0.09
CA MET A 683 -34.57 -10.71 -0.76
C MET A 683 -34.92 -9.25 -0.50
N LYS A 684 -35.11 -8.89 0.77
CA LYS A 684 -35.49 -7.53 1.18
C LYS A 684 -34.43 -6.50 0.75
N ARG A 685 -33.14 -6.85 0.80
CA ARG A 685 -32.06 -5.96 0.30
C ARG A 685 -32.23 -5.63 -1.18
N VAL A 686 -32.61 -6.61 -2.01
CA VAL A 686 -32.88 -6.35 -3.43
C VAL A 686 -34.13 -5.51 -3.63
N GLU A 687 -35.19 -5.76 -2.86
CA GLU A 687 -36.44 -4.98 -2.96
C GLU A 687 -36.23 -3.50 -2.59
N GLU A 688 -35.47 -3.24 -1.52
CA GLU A 688 -35.07 -1.90 -1.11
C GLU A 688 -34.14 -1.23 -2.14
N GLU A 689 -33.22 -2.00 -2.72
CA GLU A 689 -32.34 -1.53 -3.79
C GLU A 689 -33.12 -1.11 -5.04
N ILE A 690 -34.07 -1.93 -5.50
CA ILE A 690 -34.97 -1.59 -6.61
C ILE A 690 -35.77 -0.33 -6.30
N ALA A 691 -36.29 -0.21 -5.08
CA ALA A 691 -37.10 0.93 -4.67
C ALA A 691 -36.29 2.24 -4.72
N ARG A 692 -35.09 2.26 -4.13
CA ARG A 692 -34.24 3.47 -4.11
C ARG A 692 -33.66 3.83 -5.48
N SER A 693 -33.50 2.84 -6.36
CA SER A 693 -32.88 3.01 -7.68
C SER A 693 -33.88 3.35 -8.79
N ARG A 694 -35.20 3.30 -8.52
CA ARG A 694 -36.27 3.43 -9.53
C ARG A 694 -36.19 4.71 -10.37
N ASP A 695 -35.88 5.84 -9.74
CA ASP A 695 -35.86 7.16 -10.40
C ASP A 695 -34.45 7.58 -10.85
N VAL A 696 -33.48 6.68 -10.70
CA VAL A 696 -32.05 6.91 -10.98
C VAL A 696 -31.57 6.03 -12.13
N LEU A 697 -31.93 4.76 -12.12
CA LEU A 697 -31.41 3.76 -13.05
C LEU A 697 -32.28 3.63 -14.31
N SER A 698 -31.65 3.15 -15.39
CA SER A 698 -32.36 2.75 -16.61
C SER A 698 -33.25 1.52 -16.36
N SER A 699 -34.22 1.29 -17.25
CA SER A 699 -35.07 0.09 -17.19
C SER A 699 -34.25 -1.19 -17.27
N GLU A 700 -33.21 -1.21 -18.11
CA GLU A 700 -32.30 -2.33 -18.29
C GLU A 700 -31.52 -2.65 -17.00
N ALA A 701 -30.96 -1.64 -16.32
CA ALA A 701 -30.27 -1.84 -15.05
C ALA A 701 -31.24 -2.30 -13.94
N LEU A 702 -32.47 -1.78 -13.90
CA LEU A 702 -33.51 -2.25 -12.97
C LEU A 702 -33.94 -3.70 -13.25
N ASP A 703 -33.94 -4.13 -14.51
CA ASP A 703 -34.25 -5.50 -14.89
C ASP A 703 -33.22 -6.50 -14.35
N GLU A 704 -31.95 -6.11 -14.23
CA GLU A 704 -30.96 -6.93 -13.52
C GLU A 704 -31.36 -7.18 -12.07
N TYR A 705 -31.74 -6.13 -11.33
CA TYR A 705 -32.14 -6.27 -9.94
C TYR A 705 -33.40 -7.13 -9.80
N ARG A 706 -34.35 -7.04 -10.74
CA ARG A 706 -35.53 -7.92 -10.78
C ARG A 706 -35.15 -9.38 -11.01
N ARG A 707 -34.16 -9.66 -11.87
CA ARG A 707 -33.62 -11.03 -12.05
C ARG A 707 -32.98 -11.53 -10.75
N SER A 708 -32.18 -10.71 -10.07
CA SER A 708 -31.60 -11.06 -8.77
C SER A 708 -32.68 -11.40 -7.73
N LEU A 709 -33.72 -10.55 -7.64
CA LEU A 709 -34.85 -10.79 -6.74
C LEU A 709 -35.57 -12.11 -7.04
N SER A 710 -35.74 -12.44 -8.32
CA SER A 710 -36.35 -13.71 -8.73
C SER A 710 -35.51 -14.92 -8.29
N LEU A 711 -34.18 -14.82 -8.36
CA LEU A 711 -33.27 -15.89 -7.91
C LEU A 711 -33.35 -16.09 -6.40
N TYR A 712 -33.29 -15.00 -5.63
CA TYR A 712 -33.46 -15.09 -4.17
C TYR A 712 -34.84 -15.59 -3.74
N ARG A 713 -35.91 -15.24 -4.47
CA ARG A 713 -37.25 -15.80 -4.24
C ARG A 713 -37.27 -17.33 -4.37
N GLY A 714 -36.63 -17.87 -5.41
CA GLY A 714 -36.50 -19.31 -5.58
C GLY A 714 -35.75 -19.98 -4.42
N ILE A 715 -34.70 -19.32 -3.89
CA ILE A 715 -33.98 -19.81 -2.69
C ILE A 715 -34.91 -19.78 -1.46
N ALA A 716 -35.62 -18.67 -1.23
CA ALA A 716 -36.51 -18.50 -0.09
C ALA A 716 -37.69 -19.48 -0.07
N GLU A 717 -38.17 -19.94 -1.23
CA GLU A 717 -39.19 -21.00 -1.34
C GLU A 717 -38.73 -22.32 -0.73
N THR A 718 -37.41 -22.57 -0.69
CA THR A 718 -36.82 -23.79 -0.14
C THR A 718 -36.37 -23.66 1.32
N ALA A 719 -36.35 -22.44 1.86
CA ALA A 719 -35.87 -22.12 3.21
C ALA A 719 -36.66 -22.86 4.30
N LYS A 720 -35.97 -23.22 5.39
CA LYS A 720 -36.57 -23.96 6.50
C LYS A 720 -36.79 -23.10 7.71
#